data_AF-A0A7V5VL89-F1
#
_entry.id   AF-A0A7V5VL89-F1
#
_cell.length_a   1.000
_cell.length_b   1.000
_cell.length_c   1.000
_cell.angle_alpha   90.00
_cell.angle_beta   90.00
_cell.angle_gamma   90.00
#
_symmetry.space_group_name_H-M   'P 1'
#
loop_
_entity.id
_entity.type
_entity.pdbx_description
1 polymer ?
#
loop_
_entity_poly.entity_id
_entity_poly.type
_entity_poly.pdbx_seq_one_letter_code
_entity_poly.pdbx_strand_id
1 'polypeptide(L)'
;NLAVIGTGEKANLMFIRAYLAEGYAIPTQQESREYPGGYTEVRKIGLIPRIVKADVESLYPSIMLRYRIKPSADHLDVFLPTLERLRRLRLDAKARAKKTQGAESAYWDGLQGSFKILINCFDDQTEILTPDGFKSISEVQVGELVYSLNPTTQQVELKPVTATYRQFYRGKMVALKSGSVDFLLTPNHRCLVQARDSGQLLWREAGELVGKSGVLLPPLQPLPPIEPTPEYFDLAQWCERHEIAYEQIEKDGVAYLRHPCSGQVGQPHKAQPRYYPIHAFMELLGWYITEGVLYSSQRKEYGNGRVRGVFYRVTIYQKNAQGREAVRRLLETLGIEYSEDRNGFHFCSRLWYEFFLRECGCGSYQKRIPPWVFRWSPEVLEYLLYGLLAGDGDSRKTGKRFSTVSVQLREDFIRLCCHLGTRTTDRGYDGCYRIGVWAKTGRPHLHKRHSGWQDYEGMIYCLTVADNHTVLAGRNKLLNWTGQSYYGYLGAPFNFNDYDAAEAVTLKGQELVKQIAAEIERLGGTVVEIDTDGVYFQPPDHVQTEADEIAFVEEVGKILPEGIRLAYDGRYKAMLSVKTKNYVLQGYDGKLIFKGASLRSRADEKFGREFLNRAIEHLLNGKPEKVAEDYQRLAKQILNGDIDIDQLCRRERITDKSKQPSHPLYELAKRFQIGDYIMVYRKRDGSLGLLEEYAGDEDREHYVEKLYKFAARLEDLFPNFDSMFPKPQAIIQAEKQPSLFD
;
A
#
# COMPACT_ATOMS: atom_id res chain seq x y z
N ASN A 1 29.29 12.99 13.46
CA ASN A 1 28.13 12.38 12.77
C ASN A 1 27.36 13.33 11.85
N LEU A 2 28.03 14.27 11.15
CA LEU A 2 27.37 15.16 10.17
C LEU A 2 26.88 14.44 8.91
N ALA A 3 27.55 13.37 8.49
CA ALA A 3 27.13 12.60 7.31
C ALA A 3 25.76 11.92 7.50
N VAL A 4 25.37 11.75 8.76
CA VAL A 4 24.45 10.71 9.18
C VAL A 4 23.20 11.34 9.81
N ILE A 5 23.31 12.52 10.42
CA ILE A 5 22.13 13.36 10.59
C ILE A 5 21.51 13.67 9.22
N GLY A 6 20.23 13.84 9.17
CA GLY A 6 19.41 14.22 8.05
C GLY A 6 19.19 15.68 7.84
N THR A 7 18.55 15.99 6.73
CA THR A 7 18.51 17.33 6.19
C THR A 7 17.80 18.31 7.12
N GLY A 8 16.94 17.80 8.01
CA GLY A 8 16.18 18.60 8.93
C GLY A 8 16.82 18.92 10.25
N GLU A 9 17.29 17.89 10.94
CA GLU A 9 18.08 18.08 12.17
C GLU A 9 19.45 18.66 11.81
N LYS A 10 20.01 18.41 10.60
CA LYS A 10 21.16 19.20 10.09
C LYS A 10 20.87 20.68 10.13
N ALA A 11 19.74 21.10 9.57
CA ALA A 11 19.36 22.51 9.56
C ALA A 11 19.10 23.00 10.99
N ASN A 12 18.33 22.25 11.79
CA ASN A 12 18.03 22.59 13.19
C ASN A 12 19.31 22.76 14.03
N LEU A 13 20.26 21.83 13.92
CA LEU A 13 21.54 21.87 14.64
C LEU A 13 22.44 23.00 14.15
N MET A 14 22.39 23.38 12.87
CA MET A 14 23.07 24.57 12.39
C MET A 14 22.52 25.83 13.06
N PHE A 15 21.19 25.93 13.22
CA PHE A 15 20.55 27.07 13.89
C PHE A 15 20.80 27.08 15.39
N ILE A 16 20.62 25.94 16.07
CA ILE A 16 20.93 25.77 17.49
C ILE A 16 22.38 26.13 17.77
N ARG A 17 23.32 25.66 16.95
CA ARG A 17 24.73 25.99 17.11
C ARG A 17 24.97 27.49 17.04
N ALA A 18 24.34 28.18 16.08
CA ALA A 18 24.47 29.61 15.95
C ALA A 18 23.90 30.35 17.18
N TYR A 19 22.75 29.90 17.68
CA TYR A 19 22.15 30.42 18.92
C TYR A 19 23.02 30.24 20.16
N LEU A 20 23.54 29.03 20.36
CA LEU A 20 24.41 28.73 21.48
C LEU A 20 25.74 29.47 21.39
N ALA A 21 26.28 29.68 20.19
CA ALA A 21 27.52 30.42 19.98
C ALA A 21 27.40 31.90 20.40
N GLU A 22 26.22 32.50 20.17
CA GLU A 22 25.92 33.88 20.59
C GLU A 22 25.38 33.99 22.02
N GLY A 23 25.23 32.86 22.74
CA GLY A 23 24.70 32.84 24.12
C GLY A 23 23.19 33.07 24.22
N TYR A 24 22.43 32.87 23.13
CA TYR A 24 20.97 33.01 23.09
C TYR A 24 20.24 31.72 23.47
N ALA A 25 19.05 31.88 24.05
CA ALA A 25 18.15 30.77 24.33
C ALA A 25 17.61 30.15 23.03
N ILE A 26 17.58 28.82 22.97
CA ILE A 26 17.02 28.09 21.82
C ILE A 26 15.50 28.25 21.82
N PRO A 27 14.87 28.58 20.69
CA PRO A 27 13.42 28.73 20.64
C PRO A 27 12.65 27.43 20.89
N THR A 28 11.45 27.58 21.45
CA THR A 28 10.53 26.48 21.74
C THR A 28 9.70 26.16 20.50
N GLN A 29 9.52 24.86 20.26
CA GLN A 29 8.69 24.35 19.17
C GLN A 29 7.21 24.79 19.32
N GLN A 30 6.60 25.23 18.21
CA GLN A 30 5.17 25.52 18.08
C GLN A 30 4.32 24.24 17.94
N GLU A 31 3.03 24.33 18.30
CA GLU A 31 2.04 23.25 18.13
C GLU A 31 1.65 23.06 16.66
N SER A 32 1.26 21.82 16.31
CA SER A 32 0.93 21.44 14.93
C SER A 32 -0.45 21.91 14.49
N ARG A 33 -0.57 22.38 13.23
CA ARG A 33 -1.84 22.77 12.60
C ARG A 33 -1.85 22.48 11.09
N GLU A 34 -3.04 22.43 10.49
CA GLU A 34 -3.23 22.29 9.04
C GLU A 34 -2.94 23.60 8.28
N TYR A 35 -2.54 23.48 7.01
CA TYR A 35 -2.36 24.61 6.08
C TYR A 35 -2.52 24.15 4.61
N PRO A 36 -2.75 25.06 3.65
CA PRO A 36 -2.96 24.73 2.24
C PRO A 36 -1.79 24.01 1.57
N GLY A 37 -2.08 23.10 0.62
CA GLY A 37 -1.09 22.38 -0.19
C GLY A 37 -0.70 23.08 -1.51
N GLY A 38 0.10 22.41 -2.33
CA GLY A 38 0.49 22.90 -3.66
C GLY A 38 -0.71 23.09 -4.63
N TYR A 39 -0.56 23.96 -5.62
CA TYR A 39 -1.61 24.25 -6.60
C TYR A 39 -1.53 23.33 -7.82
N THR A 40 -2.67 22.81 -8.28
CA THR A 40 -2.76 21.97 -9.49
C THR A 40 -3.98 22.35 -10.32
N GLU A 41 -3.82 22.49 -11.63
CA GLU A 41 -4.87 22.95 -12.55
C GLU A 41 -4.66 22.36 -13.96
N VAL A 42 -5.71 21.89 -14.63
CA VAL A 42 -5.68 21.53 -16.06
C VAL A 42 -6.47 22.56 -16.84
N ARG A 43 -5.84 23.14 -17.87
CA ARG A 43 -6.44 24.17 -18.73
C ARG A 43 -6.78 23.68 -20.13
N LYS A 44 -5.99 22.74 -20.66
CA LYS A 44 -6.27 22.09 -21.94
C LYS A 44 -6.28 20.57 -21.83
N ILE A 45 -7.28 20.01 -22.48
CA ILE A 45 -7.50 18.58 -22.68
C ILE A 45 -7.43 18.35 -24.20
N GLY A 46 -6.85 17.24 -24.64
CA GLY A 46 -6.64 16.95 -26.05
C GLY A 46 -5.23 16.49 -26.39
N LEU A 47 -4.98 16.31 -27.69
CA LEU A 47 -3.64 16.19 -28.24
C LEU A 47 -3.04 17.58 -28.42
N ILE A 48 -1.97 17.87 -27.70
CA ILE A 48 -1.24 19.12 -27.83
C ILE A 48 0.19 18.81 -28.33
N PRO A 49 0.55 19.22 -29.57
CA PRO A 49 1.91 19.03 -30.07
C PRO A 49 2.87 20.07 -29.49
N ARG A 50 4.17 19.76 -29.50
CA ARG A 50 5.27 20.61 -28.99
C ARG A 50 5.01 21.06 -27.55
N ILE A 51 5.39 20.24 -26.59
CA ILE A 51 5.19 20.54 -25.18
C ILE A 51 6.52 20.80 -24.51
N VAL A 52 6.58 21.90 -23.79
CA VAL A 52 7.68 22.26 -22.92
C VAL A 52 7.20 22.14 -21.48
N LYS A 53 8.06 21.58 -20.63
CA LYS A 53 7.89 21.62 -19.18
C LYS A 53 8.85 22.67 -18.63
N ALA A 54 8.31 23.65 -17.93
CA ALA A 54 9.08 24.58 -17.11
C ALA A 54 8.83 24.31 -15.63
N ASP A 55 9.88 24.39 -14.82
CA ASP A 55 9.84 24.08 -13.39
C ASP A 55 10.58 25.16 -12.60
N VAL A 56 10.05 25.56 -11.44
CA VAL A 56 10.71 26.57 -10.61
C VAL A 56 11.81 25.91 -9.78
N GLU A 57 13.07 26.31 -10.02
CA GLU A 57 14.20 25.68 -9.35
C GLU A 57 14.15 25.89 -7.84
N SER A 58 13.86 24.82 -7.10
CA SER A 58 13.73 24.86 -5.64
C SER A 58 12.71 25.93 -5.20
N LEU A 59 11.48 25.83 -5.71
CA LEU A 59 10.38 26.79 -5.49
C LEU A 59 10.34 27.35 -4.07
N TYR A 60 10.14 26.49 -3.08
CA TYR A 60 9.95 26.92 -1.69
C TYR A 60 11.17 27.60 -1.06
N PRO A 61 12.40 27.07 -1.18
CA PRO A 61 13.61 27.80 -0.77
C PRO A 61 13.77 29.17 -1.44
N SER A 62 13.46 29.25 -2.74
CA SER A 62 13.60 30.50 -3.49
C SER A 62 12.58 31.55 -3.01
N ILE A 63 11.35 31.12 -2.69
CA ILE A 63 10.31 31.97 -2.06
C ILE A 63 10.77 32.45 -0.69
N MET A 64 11.22 31.55 0.18
CA MET A 64 11.69 31.90 1.52
C MET A 64 12.79 32.95 1.47
N LEU A 65 13.78 32.78 0.59
CA LEU A 65 14.88 33.73 0.43
C LEU A 65 14.42 35.07 -0.14
N ARG A 66 13.59 35.06 -1.20
CA ARG A 66 13.14 36.29 -1.86
C ARG A 66 12.23 37.12 -0.95
N TYR A 67 11.23 36.49 -0.36
CA TYR A 67 10.26 37.18 0.48
C TYR A 67 10.67 37.26 1.94
N ARG A 68 11.89 36.81 2.25
CA ARG A 68 12.45 36.72 3.61
C ARG A 68 11.50 36.03 4.60
N ILE A 69 10.82 34.99 4.12
CA ILE A 69 9.94 34.18 4.95
C ILE A 69 10.79 33.20 5.74
N LYS A 70 10.78 33.37 7.06
CA LYS A 70 11.55 32.59 8.02
C LYS A 70 10.70 32.35 9.27
N PRO A 71 11.11 31.44 10.16
CA PRO A 71 10.47 31.30 11.46
C PRO A 71 10.49 32.61 12.24
N SER A 72 9.35 32.99 12.80
CA SER A 72 9.23 34.13 13.73
C SER A 72 10.14 33.99 14.96
N ALA A 73 10.37 32.74 15.36
CA ALA A 73 11.27 32.33 16.43
C ALA A 73 12.77 32.56 16.13
N ASP A 74 13.16 32.79 14.86
CA ASP A 74 14.55 33.04 14.46
C ASP A 74 14.99 34.49 14.72
N HIS A 75 15.15 34.86 15.99
CA HIS A 75 15.71 36.12 16.49
C HIS A 75 17.15 36.44 16.07
N LEU A 76 17.98 35.43 15.75
CA LEU A 76 19.38 35.67 15.30
C LEU A 76 19.52 35.75 13.78
N ASP A 77 18.42 35.65 13.03
CA ASP A 77 18.43 35.69 11.56
C ASP A 77 19.36 34.62 10.93
N VAL A 78 19.46 33.44 11.53
CA VAL A 78 20.36 32.38 11.06
C VAL A 78 19.75 31.50 9.96
N PHE A 79 18.42 31.50 9.85
CA PHE A 79 17.66 30.63 8.95
C PHE A 79 17.91 30.96 7.49
N LEU A 80 17.66 32.20 7.07
CA LEU A 80 17.77 32.61 5.67
C LEU A 80 19.21 32.56 5.14
N PRO A 81 20.25 33.06 5.84
CA PRO A 81 21.63 32.98 5.37
C PRO A 81 22.10 31.53 5.18
N THR A 82 21.67 30.63 6.08
CA THR A 82 21.98 29.20 5.98
C THR A 82 21.28 28.57 4.78
N LEU A 83 19.99 28.83 4.60
CA LEU A 83 19.21 28.36 3.46
C LEU A 83 19.84 28.82 2.13
N GLU A 84 20.28 30.09 2.07
CA GLU A 84 20.95 30.66 0.90
C GLU A 84 22.26 29.92 0.60
N ARG A 85 23.08 29.70 1.64
CA ARG A 85 24.35 28.99 1.52
C ARG A 85 24.15 27.56 1.02
N LEU A 86 23.20 26.83 1.58
CA LEU A 86 22.88 25.45 1.19
C LEU A 86 22.36 25.36 -0.25
N ARG A 87 21.47 26.28 -0.64
CA ARG A 87 20.98 26.39 -2.02
C ARG A 87 22.13 26.64 -2.99
N ARG A 88 23.05 27.56 -2.68
CA ARG A 88 24.21 27.86 -3.53
C ARG A 88 25.11 26.64 -3.72
N LEU A 89 25.44 25.94 -2.63
CA LEU A 89 26.25 24.73 -2.68
C LEU A 89 25.59 23.62 -3.51
N ARG A 90 24.25 23.50 -3.47
CA ARG A 90 23.50 22.57 -4.33
C ARG A 90 23.67 22.90 -5.81
N LEU A 91 23.49 24.17 -6.17
CA LEU A 91 23.56 24.60 -7.56
C LEU A 91 24.97 24.39 -8.12
N ASP A 92 26.00 24.71 -7.34
CA ASP A 92 27.40 24.44 -7.70
C ASP A 92 27.65 22.94 -7.91
N ALA A 93 27.14 22.09 -7.02
CA ALA A 93 27.26 20.63 -7.14
C ALA A 93 26.53 20.10 -8.38
N LYS A 94 25.29 20.56 -8.64
CA LYS A 94 24.50 20.21 -9.84
C LYS A 94 25.23 20.61 -11.12
N ALA A 95 25.83 21.81 -11.15
CA ALA A 95 26.59 22.29 -12.30
C ALA A 95 27.85 21.45 -12.55
N ARG A 96 28.55 21.04 -11.49
CA ARG A 96 29.74 20.18 -11.60
C ARG A 96 29.40 18.75 -12.02
N ALA A 97 28.28 18.20 -11.55
CA ALA A 97 27.80 16.88 -11.97
C ALA A 97 27.57 16.81 -13.48
N LYS A 98 27.00 17.87 -14.08
CA LYS A 98 26.80 17.98 -15.53
C LYS A 98 28.10 18.12 -16.34
N LYS A 99 29.17 18.63 -15.73
CA LYS A 99 30.46 18.90 -16.41
C LYS A 99 31.49 17.77 -16.25
N THR A 100 31.17 16.74 -15.47
CA THR A 100 32.08 15.65 -15.12
C THR A 100 31.51 14.32 -15.61
N GLN A 101 32.34 13.28 -15.68
CA GLN A 101 31.93 11.92 -16.07
C GLN A 101 32.44 10.89 -15.05
N GLY A 102 31.87 9.68 -15.08
CA GLY A 102 32.30 8.57 -14.21
C GLY A 102 32.12 8.87 -12.73
N ALA A 103 33.12 8.52 -11.92
CA ALA A 103 33.08 8.62 -10.46
C ALA A 103 32.94 10.07 -9.96
N GLU A 104 33.51 11.04 -10.68
CA GLU A 104 33.44 12.45 -10.29
C GLU A 104 32.01 13.02 -10.47
N SER A 105 31.35 12.65 -11.58
CA SER A 105 29.93 12.99 -11.78
C SER A 105 29.04 12.39 -10.69
N ALA A 106 29.28 11.13 -10.33
CA ALA A 106 28.55 10.45 -9.25
C ALA A 106 28.78 11.13 -7.87
N TYR A 107 29.98 11.63 -7.59
CA TYR A 107 30.26 12.39 -6.37
C TYR A 107 29.47 13.70 -6.33
N TRP A 108 29.52 14.49 -7.40
CA TRP A 108 28.79 15.76 -7.49
C TRP A 108 27.28 15.56 -7.49
N ASP A 109 26.80 14.46 -8.08
CA ASP A 109 25.39 14.07 -8.05
C ASP A 109 24.94 13.62 -6.64
N GLY A 110 25.79 12.88 -5.92
CA GLY A 110 25.56 12.58 -4.51
C GLY A 110 25.53 13.83 -3.64
N LEU A 111 26.42 14.80 -3.92
CA LEU A 111 26.49 16.06 -3.19
C LEU A 111 25.28 16.96 -3.48
N GLN A 112 24.85 17.09 -4.75
CA GLN A 112 23.63 17.84 -5.08
C GLN A 112 22.39 17.13 -4.55
N GLY A 113 22.36 15.79 -4.49
CA GLY A 113 21.33 15.01 -3.81
C GLY A 113 21.30 15.25 -2.30
N SER A 114 22.46 15.42 -1.65
CA SER A 114 22.55 15.76 -0.23
C SER A 114 22.08 17.17 0.09
N PHE A 115 22.25 18.09 -0.86
CA PHE A 115 21.78 19.48 -0.77
C PHE A 115 20.40 19.68 -1.40
N LYS A 116 19.85 18.67 -2.09
CA LYS A 116 18.46 18.60 -2.55
C LYS A 116 17.61 18.56 -1.30
N ILE A 117 17.36 19.77 -0.81
CA ILE A 117 16.30 20.15 0.09
C ILE A 117 15.19 19.11 -0.02
N LEU A 118 15.11 18.29 1.04
CA LEU A 118 13.88 17.78 1.61
C LEU A 118 13.24 16.47 1.08
N ILE A 119 13.94 15.33 0.93
CA ILE A 119 13.21 14.03 0.95
C ILE A 119 13.93 12.93 1.73
N ASN A 120 13.25 12.46 2.77
CA ASN A 120 13.56 11.31 3.62
C ASN A 120 12.88 10.09 3.02
N CYS A 121 13.61 9.09 2.56
CA CYS A 121 13.01 7.95 1.87
C CYS A 121 13.47 6.61 2.43
N PHE A 122 12.61 5.63 2.21
CA PHE A 122 12.88 4.21 2.32
C PHE A 122 13.41 3.69 0.99
N ASP A 123 14.01 2.52 1.03
CA ASP A 123 14.29 1.72 -0.15
C ASP A 123 13.01 1.04 -0.71
N ASP A 124 13.17 0.27 -1.80
CA ASP A 124 12.09 -0.43 -2.49
C ASP A 124 11.57 -1.72 -1.83
N GLN A 125 12.34 -2.32 -0.91
CA GLN A 125 11.99 -3.52 -0.16
C GLN A 125 11.28 -3.22 1.16
N THR A 126 11.07 -1.95 1.50
CA THR A 126 10.34 -1.60 2.73
C THR A 126 8.87 -2.02 2.64
N GLU A 127 8.36 -2.54 3.75
CA GLU A 127 6.98 -2.97 3.94
C GLU A 127 6.33 -2.11 5.03
N ILE A 128 5.05 -1.80 4.85
CA ILE A 128 4.20 -1.07 5.78
C ILE A 128 3.16 -2.04 6.36
N LEU A 129 2.96 -2.04 7.68
CA LEU A 129 1.86 -2.78 8.27
C LEU A 129 0.57 -1.96 8.18
N THR A 130 -0.43 -2.51 7.49
CA THR A 130 -1.77 -1.92 7.32
C THR A 130 -2.84 -2.80 8.01
N PRO A 131 -4.07 -2.30 8.16
CA PRO A 131 -5.25 -3.09 8.52
C PRO A 131 -5.45 -4.39 7.74
N ASP A 132 -4.98 -4.45 6.49
CA ASP A 132 -5.14 -5.62 5.62
C ASP A 132 -3.91 -6.55 5.67
N GLY A 133 -2.79 -6.11 6.26
CA GLY A 133 -1.58 -6.90 6.44
C GLY A 133 -0.30 -6.16 6.04
N PHE A 134 0.76 -6.92 5.78
CA PHE A 134 2.01 -6.33 5.26
C PHE A 134 1.83 -5.94 3.80
N LYS A 135 2.18 -4.71 3.47
CA LYS A 135 2.09 -4.16 2.11
C LYS A 135 3.43 -3.56 1.68
N SER A 136 3.85 -3.80 0.44
CA SER A 136 5.06 -3.15 -0.09
C SER A 136 4.85 -1.63 -0.11
N ILE A 137 5.86 -0.86 0.28
CA ILE A 137 5.80 0.60 0.23
C ILE A 137 5.49 1.13 -1.18
N SER A 138 5.87 0.38 -2.21
CA SER A 138 5.61 0.71 -3.61
C SER A 138 4.13 0.56 -4.03
N GLU A 139 3.34 -0.16 -3.23
CA GLU A 139 1.93 -0.47 -3.50
C GLU A 139 0.96 0.37 -2.66
N VAL A 140 1.46 1.08 -1.65
CA VAL A 140 0.66 1.95 -0.78
C VAL A 140 0.11 3.12 -1.59
N GLN A 141 -1.16 3.45 -1.38
CA GLN A 141 -1.87 4.51 -2.11
C GLN A 141 -2.40 5.60 -1.18
N VAL A 142 -2.62 6.80 -1.73
CA VAL A 142 -3.29 7.89 -1.02
C VAL A 142 -4.71 7.46 -0.67
N GLY A 143 -5.13 7.72 0.57
CA GLY A 143 -6.41 7.32 1.15
C GLY A 143 -6.37 6.02 1.93
N GLU A 144 -5.33 5.19 1.78
CA GLU A 144 -5.22 3.94 2.53
C GLU A 144 -4.90 4.18 4.00
N LEU A 145 -5.53 3.39 4.89
CA LEU A 145 -5.27 3.45 6.32
C LEU A 145 -3.97 2.72 6.67
N VAL A 146 -3.15 3.36 7.49
CA VAL A 146 -1.93 2.79 8.07
C VAL A 146 -1.93 3.01 9.57
N TYR A 147 -1.21 2.15 10.31
CA TYR A 147 -0.97 2.38 11.73
C TYR A 147 0.05 3.50 11.91
N SER A 148 -0.28 4.47 12.76
CA SER A 148 0.52 5.65 13.02
C SER A 148 0.61 5.90 14.53
N LEU A 149 1.82 6.14 15.03
CA LEU A 149 2.07 6.46 16.42
C LEU A 149 2.10 7.98 16.59
N ASN A 150 1.18 8.53 17.37
CA ASN A 150 1.19 9.94 17.73
C ASN A 150 2.42 10.23 18.62
N PRO A 151 3.40 11.06 18.17
CA PRO A 151 4.63 11.28 18.94
C PRO A 151 4.41 11.97 20.29
N THR A 152 3.29 12.71 20.42
CA THR A 152 2.94 13.50 21.61
C THR A 152 2.19 12.65 22.63
N THR A 153 1.08 12.02 22.21
CA THR A 153 0.27 11.18 23.12
C THR A 153 0.86 9.79 23.30
N GLN A 154 1.79 9.38 22.43
CA GLN A 154 2.31 8.03 22.30
C GLN A 154 1.22 6.97 22.08
N GLN A 155 0.05 7.35 21.57
CA GLN A 155 -1.02 6.43 21.23
C GLN A 155 -0.95 6.02 19.76
N VAL A 156 -1.36 4.80 19.47
CA VAL A 156 -1.45 4.28 18.10
C VAL A 156 -2.84 4.55 17.54
N GLU A 157 -2.89 5.13 16.35
CA GLU A 157 -4.09 5.51 15.63
C GLU A 157 -4.06 4.97 14.20
N LEU A 158 -5.24 4.79 13.60
CA LEU A 158 -5.38 4.58 12.16
C LEU A 158 -5.46 5.93 11.46
N LYS A 159 -4.58 6.15 10.49
CA LYS A 159 -4.52 7.40 9.73
C LYS A 159 -4.45 7.13 8.23
N PRO A 160 -5.10 7.95 7.40
CA PRO A 160 -4.96 7.84 5.96
C PRO A 160 -3.58 8.32 5.50
N VAL A 161 -3.06 7.68 4.46
CA VAL A 161 -1.93 8.18 3.68
C VAL A 161 -2.40 9.36 2.83
N THR A 162 -1.77 10.51 2.96
CA THR A 162 -2.14 11.76 2.25
C THR A 162 -1.27 12.03 1.03
N ALA A 163 -0.08 11.44 0.97
CA ALA A 163 0.80 11.54 -0.20
C ALA A 163 1.70 10.30 -0.34
N THR A 164 2.12 10.01 -1.56
CA THR A 164 3.15 9.02 -1.87
C THR A 164 4.15 9.61 -2.87
N TYR A 165 5.41 9.20 -2.75
CA TYR A 165 6.51 9.71 -3.55
C TYR A 165 7.48 8.58 -3.91
N ARG A 166 8.06 8.68 -5.11
CA ARG A 166 9.13 7.78 -5.56
C ARG A 166 10.14 8.53 -6.42
N GLN A 167 11.42 8.22 -6.26
CA GLN A 167 12.49 8.71 -7.13
C GLN A 167 13.60 7.68 -7.25
N PHE A 168 14.39 7.73 -8.32
CA PHE A 168 15.63 6.98 -8.39
C PHE A 168 16.69 7.62 -7.49
N TYR A 169 17.49 6.79 -6.81
CA TYR A 169 18.57 7.23 -5.92
C TYR A 169 19.78 6.32 -6.07
N ARG A 170 20.95 6.96 -6.19
CA ARG A 170 22.25 6.30 -6.15
C ARG A 170 23.11 6.98 -5.09
N GLY A 171 23.49 6.25 -4.06
CA GLY A 171 24.27 6.81 -2.96
C GLY A 171 24.27 5.95 -1.71
N LYS A 172 24.85 6.49 -0.63
CA LYS A 172 24.93 5.82 0.67
C LYS A 172 23.61 5.93 1.42
N MET A 173 23.06 4.80 1.84
CA MET A 173 21.94 4.69 2.77
C MET A 173 22.40 4.14 4.12
N VAL A 174 21.58 4.34 5.15
CA VAL A 174 21.82 3.88 6.50
C VAL A 174 21.02 2.61 6.74
N ALA A 175 21.73 1.50 6.95
CA ALA A 175 21.16 0.25 7.39
C ALA A 175 21.02 0.27 8.92
N LEU A 176 19.82 0.08 9.43
CA LEU A 176 19.54 -0.13 10.85
C LEU A 176 18.99 -1.54 11.03
N LYS A 177 19.86 -2.49 11.37
CA LYS A 177 19.54 -3.92 11.40
C LYS A 177 19.88 -4.56 12.75
N SER A 178 18.85 -5.10 13.39
CA SER A 178 18.94 -5.88 14.62
C SER A 178 18.05 -7.12 14.51
N GLY A 179 17.95 -7.92 15.58
CA GLY A 179 17.04 -9.07 15.58
C GLY A 179 15.56 -8.70 15.46
N SER A 180 15.18 -7.46 15.73
CA SER A 180 13.77 -7.02 15.84
C SER A 180 13.41 -5.80 15.00
N VAL A 181 14.36 -5.26 14.23
CA VAL A 181 14.19 -4.09 13.35
C VAL A 181 15.12 -4.25 12.15
N ASP A 182 14.61 -3.99 10.94
CA ASP A 182 15.41 -3.93 9.72
C ASP A 182 14.93 -2.74 8.86
N PHE A 183 15.79 -1.73 8.70
CA PHE A 183 15.56 -0.59 7.84
C PHE A 183 16.76 -0.34 6.92
N LEU A 184 16.49 0.14 5.71
CA LEU A 184 17.47 0.87 4.91
C LEU A 184 16.88 2.21 4.51
N LEU A 185 17.49 3.27 5.00
CA LEU A 185 16.92 4.61 4.94
C LEU A 185 17.92 5.55 4.29
N THR A 186 17.42 6.57 3.59
CA THR A 186 18.30 7.69 3.25
C THR A 186 18.88 8.27 4.56
N PRO A 187 20.11 8.81 4.55
CA PRO A 187 20.76 9.24 5.80
C PRO A 187 19.92 10.27 6.55
N ASN A 188 19.11 11.01 5.79
CA ASN A 188 18.21 12.00 6.33
C ASN A 188 16.87 11.54 6.89
N HIS A 189 16.54 10.28 6.77
CA HIS A 189 15.26 9.78 7.20
C HIS A 189 15.00 10.01 8.69
N ARG A 190 13.89 10.67 9.03
CA ARG A 190 13.51 10.92 10.42
C ARG A 190 13.09 9.62 11.08
N CYS A 191 13.90 9.15 12.01
CA CYS A 191 13.62 8.03 12.89
C CYS A 191 13.07 8.53 14.22
N LEU A 192 12.12 7.80 14.77
CA LEU A 192 11.66 8.04 16.13
C LEU A 192 12.53 7.22 17.08
N VAL A 193 13.06 7.85 18.12
CA VAL A 193 13.83 7.21 19.20
C VAL A 193 13.19 7.55 20.54
N GLN A 194 13.52 6.81 21.58
CA GLN A 194 12.99 7.06 22.92
C GLN A 194 14.10 7.51 23.88
N ALA A 195 13.84 8.55 24.65
CA ALA A 195 14.69 8.99 25.74
C ALA A 195 14.71 7.94 26.87
N ARG A 196 15.88 7.68 27.45
CA ARG A 196 16.07 6.60 28.45
C ARG A 196 15.41 6.93 29.79
N ASP A 197 15.54 8.19 30.19
CA ASP A 197 15.11 8.80 31.44
C ASP A 197 13.62 9.14 31.44
N SER A 198 13.14 9.87 30.42
CA SER A 198 11.75 10.35 30.39
C SER A 198 10.78 9.43 29.66
N GLY A 199 11.29 8.52 28.81
CA GLY A 199 10.44 7.74 27.90
C GLY A 199 9.80 8.56 26.78
N GLN A 200 10.13 9.85 26.66
CA GLN A 200 9.66 10.73 25.60
C GLN A 200 10.20 10.29 24.24
N LEU A 201 9.38 10.43 23.21
CA LEU A 201 9.77 10.17 21.83
C LEU A 201 10.48 11.40 21.25
N LEU A 202 11.66 11.18 20.68
CA LEU A 202 12.52 12.19 20.10
C LEU A 202 12.79 11.85 18.64
N TRP A 203 12.86 12.88 17.81
CA TRP A 203 13.28 12.72 16.42
C TRP A 203 14.81 12.68 16.33
N ARG A 204 15.32 11.71 15.58
CA ARG A 204 16.73 11.61 15.19
C ARG A 204 16.76 11.20 13.75
N GLU A 205 17.73 11.65 13.01
CA GLU A 205 17.84 11.20 11.63
C GLU A 205 18.62 9.89 11.52
N ALA A 206 18.30 9.09 10.52
CA ALA A 206 18.68 7.68 10.47
C ALA A 206 20.16 7.49 10.67
N GLY A 207 20.96 8.34 10.04
CA GLY A 207 22.37 8.21 10.23
C GLY A 207 22.87 8.71 11.59
N GLU A 208 22.28 9.65 12.33
CA GLU A 208 22.89 10.02 13.65
C GLU A 208 23.06 8.80 14.56
N LEU A 209 22.25 7.77 14.30
CA LEU A 209 22.24 6.45 14.92
C LEU A 209 23.42 5.54 14.51
N VAL A 210 24.13 5.83 13.41
CA VAL A 210 25.33 5.10 12.99
C VAL A 210 26.44 5.26 14.02
N GLY A 211 26.93 4.11 14.48
CA GLY A 211 27.97 4.01 15.51
C GLY A 211 27.48 4.33 16.93
N LYS A 212 26.21 4.68 17.13
CA LYS A 212 25.63 4.91 18.46
C LYS A 212 25.26 3.59 19.11
N SER A 213 25.44 3.49 20.42
CA SER A 213 25.02 2.34 21.21
C SER A 213 23.97 2.75 22.22
N GLY A 214 23.00 1.89 22.46
CA GLY A 214 21.99 2.12 23.48
C GLY A 214 20.87 3.07 23.06
N VAL A 215 20.73 3.33 21.76
CA VAL A 215 19.60 4.09 21.20
C VAL A 215 18.35 3.25 21.43
N LEU A 216 17.40 3.75 22.23
CA LEU A 216 16.11 3.10 22.37
C LEU A 216 15.21 3.51 21.21
N LEU A 217 14.47 2.57 20.65
CA LEU A 217 13.40 2.85 19.71
C LEU A 217 12.05 2.78 20.45
N PRO A 218 10.97 3.36 19.90
CA PRO A 218 9.68 3.33 20.54
C PRO A 218 9.22 1.86 20.74
N PRO A 219 8.59 1.55 21.88
CA PRO A 219 8.00 0.23 22.08
C PRO A 219 6.88 -0.01 21.07
N LEU A 220 6.62 -1.27 20.74
CA LEU A 220 5.36 -1.60 20.09
C LEU A 220 4.27 -1.55 21.18
N GLN A 221 3.13 -1.00 20.82
CA GLN A 221 1.93 -1.00 21.64
C GLN A 221 0.85 -1.82 20.92
N PRO A 222 -0.15 -2.33 21.63
CA PRO A 222 -1.29 -2.97 20.99
C PRO A 222 -1.91 -2.05 19.94
N LEU A 223 -2.19 -2.59 18.77
CA LEU A 223 -2.77 -1.82 17.67
C LEU A 223 -4.28 -1.68 17.90
N PRO A 224 -4.88 -0.53 17.57
CA PRO A 224 -6.31 -0.32 17.77
C PRO A 224 -7.14 -1.28 16.88
N PRO A 225 -8.29 -1.76 17.36
CA PRO A 225 -9.22 -2.54 16.54
C PRO A 225 -9.77 -1.69 15.39
N ILE A 226 -10.17 -2.36 14.32
CA ILE A 226 -10.82 -1.73 13.16
C ILE A 226 -12.34 -1.81 13.31
N GLU A 227 -12.83 -2.85 13.98
CA GLU A 227 -14.24 -3.13 14.21
C GLU A 227 -14.49 -3.53 15.66
N PRO A 228 -15.73 -3.36 16.18
CA PRO A 228 -16.12 -3.91 17.47
C PRO A 228 -15.91 -5.42 17.51
N THR A 229 -15.31 -5.89 18.60
CA THR A 229 -15.15 -7.32 18.88
C THR A 229 -16.53 -7.94 19.17
N PRO A 230 -16.94 -9.01 18.47
CA PRO A 230 -18.19 -9.70 18.77
C PRO A 230 -18.08 -10.48 20.08
N GLU A 231 -19.18 -10.61 20.82
CA GLU A 231 -19.21 -11.42 22.05
C GLU A 231 -19.15 -12.93 21.75
N TYR A 232 -19.76 -13.35 20.64
CA TYR A 232 -19.81 -14.73 20.18
C TYR A 232 -19.42 -14.84 18.71
N PHE A 233 -18.79 -15.95 18.35
CA PHE A 233 -18.72 -16.42 16.98
C PHE A 233 -20.03 -17.16 16.63
N ASP A 234 -20.74 -16.70 15.60
CA ASP A 234 -21.95 -17.34 15.07
C ASP A 234 -21.59 -18.23 13.88
N LEU A 235 -21.64 -19.54 14.09
CA LEU A 235 -21.35 -20.53 13.06
C LEU A 235 -22.38 -20.50 11.92
N ALA A 236 -23.64 -20.12 12.17
CA ALA A 236 -24.65 -19.99 11.11
C ALA A 236 -24.31 -18.81 10.22
N GLN A 237 -23.97 -17.66 10.82
CA GLN A 237 -23.53 -16.48 10.07
C GLN A 237 -22.29 -16.79 9.22
N TRP A 238 -21.34 -17.57 9.77
CA TRP A 238 -20.19 -18.03 8.99
C TRP A 238 -20.61 -18.94 7.83
N CYS A 239 -21.55 -19.88 8.05
CA CYS A 239 -22.07 -20.76 7.02
C CYS A 239 -22.81 -19.98 5.91
N GLU A 240 -23.66 -19.02 6.27
CA GLU A 240 -24.35 -18.12 5.33
C GLU A 240 -23.33 -17.33 4.49
N ARG A 241 -22.33 -16.74 5.15
CA ARG A 241 -21.20 -16.06 4.50
C ARG A 241 -20.30 -16.99 3.68
N HIS A 242 -20.45 -18.31 3.73
CA HIS A 242 -19.65 -19.22 2.94
C HIS A 242 -20.50 -20.19 2.11
N GLU A 243 -21.80 -19.87 2.00
CA GLU A 243 -22.81 -20.70 1.32
C GLU A 243 -22.70 -22.18 1.69
N ILE A 244 -22.39 -22.46 2.96
CA ILE A 244 -22.35 -23.80 3.50
C ILE A 244 -23.75 -24.15 3.95
N ALA A 245 -24.34 -25.16 3.32
CA ALA A 245 -25.65 -25.65 3.73
C ALA A 245 -25.59 -26.17 5.18
N TYR A 246 -26.55 -25.75 6.00
CA TYR A 246 -26.74 -26.23 7.36
C TYR A 246 -28.23 -26.46 7.67
N GLU A 247 -28.50 -27.37 8.59
CA GLU A 247 -29.78 -27.54 9.27
C GLU A 247 -29.63 -27.03 10.69
N GLN A 248 -30.53 -26.15 11.12
CA GLN A 248 -30.63 -25.74 12.53
C GLN A 248 -31.59 -26.68 13.27
N ILE A 249 -31.18 -27.09 14.48
CA ILE A 249 -31.96 -27.93 15.39
C ILE A 249 -31.95 -27.26 16.75
N GLU A 250 -33.12 -27.18 17.39
CA GLU A 250 -33.21 -26.73 18.77
C GLU A 250 -33.23 -27.94 19.71
N LYS A 251 -32.41 -27.88 20.75
CA LYS A 251 -32.42 -28.83 21.87
C LYS A 251 -32.30 -28.06 23.16
N ASP A 252 -33.26 -28.25 24.06
CA ASP A 252 -33.29 -27.60 25.38
C ASP A 252 -33.12 -26.07 25.32
N GLY A 253 -33.72 -25.43 24.31
CA GLY A 253 -33.63 -23.98 24.09
C GLY A 253 -32.32 -23.49 23.48
N VAL A 254 -31.39 -24.40 23.14
CA VAL A 254 -30.10 -24.07 22.51
C VAL A 254 -30.13 -24.45 21.03
N ALA A 255 -29.68 -23.53 20.17
CA ALA A 255 -29.57 -23.76 18.74
C ALA A 255 -28.27 -24.52 18.39
N TYR A 256 -28.43 -25.63 17.68
CA TYR A 256 -27.35 -26.44 17.13
C TYR A 256 -27.42 -26.48 15.60
N LEU A 257 -26.27 -26.59 14.95
CA LEU A 257 -26.13 -26.68 13.50
C LEU A 257 -25.50 -28.00 13.10
N ARG A 258 -25.98 -28.60 12.02
CA ARG A 258 -25.31 -29.72 11.33
C ARG A 258 -25.39 -29.52 9.83
N HIS A 259 -24.52 -30.19 9.08
CA HIS A 259 -24.68 -30.22 7.63
C HIS A 259 -25.91 -31.08 7.24
N PRO A 260 -26.74 -30.67 6.25
CA PRO A 260 -27.92 -31.41 5.85
C PRO A 260 -27.60 -32.82 5.35
N CYS A 261 -28.55 -33.74 5.57
CA CYS A 261 -28.49 -35.12 5.08
C CYS A 261 -29.70 -35.40 4.17
N SER A 262 -29.80 -34.72 3.02
CA SER A 262 -30.89 -34.94 2.07
C SER A 262 -30.69 -36.26 1.29
N GLY A 263 -31.39 -37.32 1.71
CA GLY A 263 -31.59 -38.54 0.91
C GLY A 263 -30.41 -39.53 0.84
N GLN A 264 -29.40 -39.44 1.70
CA GLN A 264 -28.28 -40.38 1.74
C GLN A 264 -28.49 -41.50 2.78
N VAL A 265 -28.18 -42.75 2.40
CA VAL A 265 -28.18 -43.91 3.31
C VAL A 265 -27.06 -43.74 4.36
N GLY A 266 -27.41 -43.41 5.61
CA GLY A 266 -26.47 -43.24 6.72
C GLY A 266 -27.06 -42.52 7.95
N GLN A 267 -26.31 -42.47 9.06
CA GLN A 267 -26.68 -41.65 10.22
C GLN A 267 -26.43 -40.16 9.94
N PRO A 268 -27.28 -39.24 10.46
CA PRO A 268 -27.10 -37.81 10.28
C PRO A 268 -25.79 -37.32 10.92
N HIS A 269 -25.21 -36.24 10.36
CA HIS A 269 -24.05 -35.60 10.96
C HIS A 269 -24.36 -35.11 12.38
N LYS A 270 -23.36 -35.18 13.29
CA LYS A 270 -23.50 -34.64 14.64
C LYS A 270 -23.71 -33.13 14.58
N ALA A 271 -24.69 -32.65 15.34
CA ALA A 271 -24.96 -31.23 15.48
C ALA A 271 -24.00 -30.60 16.49
N GLN A 272 -23.64 -29.34 16.26
CA GLN A 272 -22.68 -28.56 17.06
C GLN A 272 -23.34 -27.24 17.46
N PRO A 273 -23.00 -26.64 18.61
CA PRO A 273 -23.59 -25.37 19.02
C PRO A 273 -23.50 -24.28 17.93
N ARG A 274 -24.49 -23.38 17.85
CA ARG A 274 -24.46 -22.26 16.90
C ARG A 274 -23.51 -21.15 17.34
N TYR A 275 -23.54 -20.80 18.64
CA TYR A 275 -22.82 -19.67 19.21
C TYR A 275 -21.67 -20.14 20.09
N TYR A 276 -20.51 -19.51 19.92
CA TYR A 276 -19.29 -19.84 20.67
C TYR A 276 -18.73 -18.57 21.32
N PRO A 277 -18.47 -18.54 22.63
CA PRO A 277 -17.85 -17.37 23.27
C PRO A 277 -16.54 -17.01 22.57
N ILE A 278 -16.37 -15.74 22.22
CA ILE A 278 -15.30 -15.34 21.29
C ILE A 278 -13.89 -15.69 21.79
N HIS A 279 -13.66 -15.60 23.10
CA HIS A 279 -12.37 -15.93 23.71
C HIS A 279 -12.02 -17.42 23.56
N ALA A 280 -12.96 -18.32 23.84
CA ALA A 280 -12.78 -19.76 23.71
C ALA A 280 -12.67 -20.17 22.23
N PHE A 281 -13.44 -19.53 21.35
CA PHE A 281 -13.31 -19.75 19.91
C PHE A 281 -11.92 -19.38 19.38
N MET A 282 -11.36 -18.24 19.81
CA MET A 282 -10.01 -17.82 19.42
C MET A 282 -8.92 -18.75 19.94
N GLU A 283 -9.08 -19.29 21.15
CA GLU A 283 -8.18 -20.32 21.66
C GLU A 283 -8.25 -21.61 20.82
N LEU A 284 -9.47 -22.04 20.43
CA LEU A 284 -9.65 -23.22 19.57
C LEU A 284 -8.98 -23.04 18.20
N LEU A 285 -9.04 -21.85 17.60
CA LEU A 285 -8.30 -21.54 16.38
C LEU A 285 -6.79 -21.80 16.57
N GLY A 286 -6.21 -21.33 17.67
CA GLY A 286 -4.79 -21.53 17.96
C GLY A 286 -4.41 -23.01 18.08
N TRP A 287 -5.22 -23.80 18.80
CA TRP A 287 -5.02 -25.25 18.91
C TRP A 287 -5.17 -25.98 17.58
N TYR A 288 -6.15 -25.62 16.76
CA TYR A 288 -6.29 -26.23 15.44
C TYR A 288 -5.13 -25.85 14.49
N ILE A 289 -4.68 -24.61 14.50
CA ILE A 289 -3.63 -24.14 13.60
C ILE A 289 -2.33 -24.92 13.83
N THR A 290 -2.03 -25.23 15.09
CA THR A 290 -0.81 -25.95 15.49
C THR A 290 -0.97 -27.46 15.40
N GLU A 291 -1.99 -28.01 16.06
CA GLU A 291 -2.12 -29.45 16.30
C GLU A 291 -3.25 -30.10 15.48
N GLY A 292 -3.98 -29.30 14.70
CA GLY A 292 -5.19 -29.72 14.00
C GLY A 292 -4.92 -30.49 12.70
N VAL A 293 -5.57 -31.64 12.55
CA VAL A 293 -5.58 -32.45 11.33
C VAL A 293 -7.01 -32.72 10.90
N LEU A 294 -7.26 -32.55 9.61
CA LEU A 294 -8.54 -32.84 8.97
C LEU A 294 -8.48 -34.20 8.28
N TYR A 295 -9.51 -35.01 8.49
CA TYR A 295 -9.65 -36.32 7.85
C TYR A 295 -11.07 -36.49 7.31
N SER A 296 -11.18 -36.94 6.07
CA SER A 296 -12.43 -37.40 5.47
C SER A 296 -12.28 -38.87 5.04
N SER A 297 -13.32 -39.66 5.27
CA SER A 297 -13.33 -41.07 4.84
C SER A 297 -13.85 -41.22 3.41
N GLN A 298 -13.45 -42.26 2.71
CA GLN A 298 -14.14 -42.67 1.48
C GLN A 298 -15.45 -43.40 1.79
N ARG A 299 -16.45 -43.21 0.91
CA ARG A 299 -17.69 -44.00 0.89
C ARG A 299 -17.31 -45.47 0.70
N LYS A 300 -17.89 -46.36 1.50
CA LYS A 300 -17.62 -47.80 1.41
C LYS A 300 -18.92 -48.58 1.42
N GLU A 301 -19.07 -49.47 0.45
CA GLU A 301 -20.13 -50.46 0.38
C GLU A 301 -19.59 -51.81 0.86
N TYR A 302 -20.33 -52.47 1.74
CA TYR A 302 -19.98 -53.77 2.30
C TYR A 302 -20.75 -54.86 1.55
N GLY A 303 -20.17 -56.07 1.46
CA GLY A 303 -20.78 -57.20 0.74
C GLY A 303 -22.15 -57.68 1.27
N ASN A 304 -22.61 -57.14 2.40
CA ASN A 304 -23.96 -57.36 2.95
C ASN A 304 -24.97 -56.26 2.57
N GLY A 305 -24.66 -55.40 1.60
CA GLY A 305 -25.51 -54.29 1.14
C GLY A 305 -25.48 -53.06 2.07
N ARG A 306 -24.71 -53.07 3.16
CA ARG A 306 -24.56 -51.90 4.04
C ARG A 306 -23.67 -50.86 3.36
N VAL A 307 -24.11 -49.60 3.35
CA VAL A 307 -23.30 -48.46 2.87
C VAL A 307 -22.85 -47.62 4.06
N ARG A 308 -21.55 -47.34 4.16
CA ARG A 308 -20.99 -46.32 5.05
C ARG A 308 -20.74 -45.04 4.26
N GLY A 309 -21.47 -43.99 4.60
CA GLY A 309 -21.27 -42.64 4.07
C GLY A 309 -19.92 -42.03 4.44
N VAL A 310 -19.66 -40.83 3.93
CA VAL A 310 -18.44 -40.06 4.22
C VAL A 310 -18.60 -39.36 5.57
N PHE A 311 -17.68 -39.60 6.50
CA PHE A 311 -17.59 -38.80 7.72
C PHE A 311 -16.40 -37.84 7.63
N TYR A 312 -16.57 -36.69 8.27
CA TYR A 312 -15.58 -35.61 8.36
C TYR A 312 -15.17 -35.49 9.82
N ARG A 313 -13.87 -35.56 10.07
CA ARG A 313 -13.29 -35.55 11.41
C ARG A 313 -12.25 -34.45 11.51
N VAL A 314 -12.34 -33.69 12.58
CA VAL A 314 -11.28 -32.81 13.06
C VAL A 314 -10.58 -33.52 14.21
N THR A 315 -9.25 -33.54 14.17
CA THR A 315 -8.42 -34.08 15.25
C THR A 315 -7.49 -33.00 15.76
N ILE A 316 -7.45 -32.79 17.06
CA ILE A 316 -6.41 -31.98 17.72
C ILE A 316 -5.46 -32.97 18.40
N TYR A 317 -4.27 -33.13 17.85
CA TYR A 317 -3.25 -34.01 18.43
C TYR A 317 -2.68 -33.36 19.69
N GLN A 318 -2.61 -34.11 20.80
CA GLN A 318 -1.89 -33.64 21.96
C GLN A 318 -1.49 -34.80 22.86
N LYS A 319 -0.20 -34.87 23.17
CA LYS A 319 0.39 -35.91 24.03
C LYS A 319 0.75 -35.38 25.41
N ASN A 320 0.99 -34.07 25.54
CA ASN A 320 1.29 -33.44 26.81
C ASN A 320 0.04 -33.40 27.71
N ALA A 321 0.14 -33.87 28.95
CA ALA A 321 -0.99 -33.95 29.87
C ALA A 321 -1.66 -32.59 30.15
N GLN A 322 -0.87 -31.53 30.33
CA GLN A 322 -1.40 -30.17 30.55
C GLN A 322 -2.11 -29.64 29.30
N GLY A 323 -1.51 -29.85 28.12
CA GLY A 323 -2.13 -29.50 26.84
C GLY A 323 -3.45 -30.25 26.61
N ARG A 324 -3.49 -31.55 26.96
CA ARG A 324 -4.72 -32.35 26.85
C ARG A 324 -5.83 -31.82 27.75
N GLU A 325 -5.51 -31.48 29.00
CA GLU A 325 -6.49 -30.92 29.93
C GLU A 325 -6.97 -29.52 29.52
N ALA A 326 -6.11 -28.72 28.87
CA ALA A 326 -6.51 -27.45 28.27
C ALA A 326 -7.52 -27.67 27.12
N VAL A 327 -7.19 -28.54 26.15
CA VAL A 327 -8.07 -28.86 25.02
C VAL A 327 -9.39 -29.47 25.49
N ARG A 328 -9.37 -30.34 26.51
CA ARG A 328 -10.56 -30.93 27.12
C ARG A 328 -11.54 -29.86 27.59
N ARG A 329 -11.08 -29.00 28.52
CA ARG A 329 -11.89 -27.93 29.11
C ARG A 329 -12.38 -26.95 28.05
N LEU A 330 -11.56 -26.69 27.04
CA LEU A 330 -11.93 -25.84 25.92
C LEU A 330 -13.10 -26.43 25.11
N LEU A 331 -13.01 -27.70 24.72
CA LEU A 331 -14.08 -28.36 23.96
C LEU A 331 -15.37 -28.48 24.77
N GLU A 332 -15.28 -28.74 26.07
CA GLU A 332 -16.43 -28.76 27.00
C GLU A 332 -17.08 -27.37 27.12
N THR A 333 -16.26 -26.32 27.27
CA THR A 333 -16.72 -24.92 27.32
C THR A 333 -17.45 -24.52 26.03
N LEU A 334 -16.95 -24.99 24.88
CA LEU A 334 -17.54 -24.74 23.57
C LEU A 334 -18.74 -25.66 23.29
N GLY A 335 -19.07 -26.61 24.17
CA GLY A 335 -20.12 -27.60 23.95
C GLY A 335 -19.87 -28.51 22.73
N ILE A 336 -18.62 -28.68 22.32
CA ILE A 336 -18.25 -29.53 21.19
C ILE A 336 -18.17 -30.98 21.66
N GLU A 337 -19.06 -31.82 21.17
CA GLU A 337 -18.97 -33.26 21.44
C GLU A 337 -17.73 -33.88 20.80
N TYR A 338 -16.87 -34.49 21.61
CA TYR A 338 -15.64 -35.13 21.16
C TYR A 338 -15.52 -36.58 21.68
N SER A 339 -14.55 -37.29 21.10
CA SER A 339 -13.99 -38.54 21.62
C SER A 339 -12.50 -38.36 21.82
N GLU A 340 -11.92 -39.07 22.76
CA GLU A 340 -10.51 -38.92 23.11
C GLU A 340 -9.81 -40.28 23.06
N ASP A 341 -8.62 -40.31 22.50
CA ASP A 341 -7.73 -41.47 22.51
C ASP A 341 -6.29 -41.07 22.89
N ARG A 342 -5.35 -42.01 22.81
CA ARG A 342 -3.92 -41.76 23.13
C ARG A 342 -3.25 -40.69 22.25
N ASN A 343 -3.82 -40.36 21.09
CA ASN A 343 -3.28 -39.42 20.13
C ASN A 343 -3.84 -38.00 20.32
N GLY A 344 -5.08 -37.87 20.77
CA GLY A 344 -5.69 -36.57 21.05
C GLY A 344 -7.21 -36.58 21.09
N PHE A 345 -7.80 -35.46 20.65
CA PHE A 345 -9.24 -35.22 20.66
C PHE A 345 -9.79 -35.26 19.25
N HIS A 346 -10.91 -35.95 19.05
CA HIS A 346 -11.56 -36.12 17.76
C HIS A 346 -13.03 -35.73 17.85
N PHE A 347 -13.47 -34.84 16.97
CA PHE A 347 -14.88 -34.52 16.81
C PHE A 347 -15.28 -34.59 15.35
N CYS A 348 -16.49 -35.13 15.12
CA CYS A 348 -17.03 -35.32 13.78
C CYS A 348 -18.02 -34.21 13.47
N SER A 349 -17.65 -33.27 12.61
CA SER A 349 -18.52 -32.22 12.12
C SER A 349 -18.06 -31.78 10.74
N ARG A 350 -18.95 -31.87 9.74
CA ARG A 350 -18.65 -31.37 8.40
C ARG A 350 -18.54 -29.84 8.39
N LEU A 351 -19.34 -29.14 9.19
CA LEU A 351 -19.27 -27.67 9.30
C LEU A 351 -17.92 -27.21 9.84
N TRP A 352 -17.42 -27.83 10.93
CA TRP A 352 -16.11 -27.50 11.47
C TRP A 352 -14.95 -27.93 10.55
N TYR A 353 -15.08 -29.07 9.86
CA TYR A 353 -14.11 -29.49 8.86
C TYR A 353 -13.98 -28.44 7.75
N GLU A 354 -15.10 -27.97 7.19
CA GLU A 354 -15.13 -26.93 6.17
C GLU A 354 -14.58 -25.60 6.69
N PHE A 355 -14.98 -25.20 7.91
CA PHE A 355 -14.48 -24.01 8.58
C PHE A 355 -12.96 -24.02 8.65
N PHE A 356 -12.39 -25.05 9.28
CA PHE A 356 -10.95 -25.11 9.49
C PHE A 356 -10.16 -25.26 8.19
N LEU A 357 -10.69 -25.98 7.20
CA LEU A 357 -10.07 -26.10 5.89
C LEU A 357 -9.98 -24.72 5.19
N ARG A 358 -11.08 -23.97 5.19
CA ARG A 358 -11.23 -22.69 4.48
C ARG A 358 -10.57 -21.52 5.20
N GLU A 359 -10.61 -21.49 6.51
CA GLU A 359 -10.11 -20.36 7.30
C GLU A 359 -8.65 -20.56 7.69
N CYS A 360 -8.29 -21.77 8.14
CA CYS A 360 -7.00 -22.03 8.78
C CYS A 360 -6.08 -22.93 7.94
N GLY A 361 -6.59 -23.59 6.88
CA GLY A 361 -5.82 -24.50 6.02
C GLY A 361 -5.64 -25.91 6.59
N CYS A 362 -5.14 -26.82 5.75
CA CYS A 362 -4.89 -28.22 6.09
C CYS A 362 -3.43 -28.61 5.79
N GLY A 363 -2.82 -29.36 6.71
CA GLY A 363 -1.39 -29.71 6.62
C GLY A 363 -0.48 -28.54 7.02
N SER A 364 0.71 -28.85 7.53
CA SER A 364 1.61 -27.91 8.19
C SER A 364 2.09 -26.75 7.29
N TYR A 365 2.22 -26.97 5.98
CA TYR A 365 2.66 -25.94 5.02
C TYR A 365 1.57 -24.93 4.62
N GLN A 366 0.29 -25.27 4.80
CA GLN A 366 -0.85 -24.42 4.37
C GLN A 366 -1.56 -23.75 5.56
N LYS A 367 -1.12 -24.03 6.80
CA LYS A 367 -1.67 -23.39 7.99
C LYS A 367 -1.54 -21.87 7.90
N ARG A 368 -2.55 -21.15 8.39
CA ARG A 368 -2.60 -19.68 8.43
C ARG A 368 -3.56 -19.20 9.52
N ILE A 369 -3.45 -17.93 9.91
CA ILE A 369 -4.43 -17.27 10.77
C ILE A 369 -5.49 -16.58 9.88
N PRO A 370 -6.79 -16.71 10.17
CA PRO A 370 -7.82 -16.07 9.36
C PRO A 370 -7.69 -14.53 9.39
N PRO A 371 -7.58 -13.82 8.25
CA PRO A 371 -7.26 -12.39 8.25
C PRO A 371 -8.27 -11.48 8.96
N TRP A 372 -9.53 -11.90 9.05
CA TRP A 372 -10.58 -11.14 9.74
C TRP A 372 -10.38 -11.03 11.26
N VAL A 373 -9.62 -11.92 11.90
CA VAL A 373 -9.36 -11.83 13.36
C VAL A 373 -8.61 -10.55 13.72
N PHE A 374 -7.76 -10.04 12.82
CA PHE A 374 -6.95 -8.84 13.04
C PHE A 374 -7.75 -7.54 13.05
N ARG A 375 -9.06 -7.60 12.78
CA ARG A 375 -9.97 -6.46 12.87
C ARG A 375 -10.46 -6.21 14.29
N TRP A 376 -10.29 -7.18 15.18
CA TRP A 376 -10.79 -7.14 16.56
C TRP A 376 -9.72 -6.70 17.55
N SER A 377 -10.17 -6.53 18.80
CA SER A 377 -9.36 -5.95 19.85
C SER A 377 -8.21 -6.86 20.30
N PRO A 378 -7.07 -6.28 20.74
CA PRO A 378 -5.92 -7.04 21.23
C PRO A 378 -6.26 -8.05 22.32
N GLU A 379 -7.24 -7.77 23.19
CA GLU A 379 -7.66 -8.64 24.29
C GLU A 379 -8.15 -10.00 23.76
N VAL A 380 -8.85 -10.02 22.64
CA VAL A 380 -9.34 -11.26 22.02
C VAL A 380 -8.24 -11.98 21.23
N LEU A 381 -7.32 -11.23 20.64
CA LEU A 381 -6.13 -11.79 19.99
C LEU A 381 -5.17 -12.48 20.97
N GLU A 382 -5.19 -12.14 22.26
CA GLU A 382 -4.37 -12.81 23.28
C GLU A 382 -4.74 -14.30 23.45
N TYR A 383 -6.02 -14.66 23.32
CA TYR A 383 -6.47 -16.05 23.39
C TYR A 383 -5.97 -16.88 22.19
N LEU A 384 -5.94 -16.28 21.01
CA LEU A 384 -5.36 -16.91 19.82
C LEU A 384 -3.84 -17.11 20.00
N LEU A 385 -3.11 -16.10 20.48
CA LEU A 385 -1.69 -16.23 20.75
C LEU A 385 -1.42 -17.31 21.80
N TYR A 386 -2.26 -17.39 22.84
CA TYR A 386 -2.17 -18.43 23.87
C TYR A 386 -2.30 -19.84 23.25
N GLY A 387 -3.34 -20.09 22.45
CA GLY A 387 -3.53 -21.39 21.79
C GLY A 387 -2.37 -21.77 20.86
N LEU A 388 -1.87 -20.82 20.06
CA LEU A 388 -0.72 -21.05 19.18
C LEU A 388 0.56 -21.41 19.95
N LEU A 389 0.82 -20.74 21.08
CA LEU A 389 2.00 -21.00 21.90
C LEU A 389 1.84 -22.23 22.79
N ALA A 390 0.61 -22.66 23.09
CA ALA A 390 0.36 -23.87 23.87
C ALA A 390 0.53 -25.15 23.04
N GLY A 391 0.28 -25.09 21.72
CA GLY A 391 0.55 -26.19 20.78
C GLY A 391 2.02 -26.26 20.37
N ASP A 392 2.47 -25.32 19.54
CA ASP A 392 3.81 -25.35 18.90
C ASP A 392 4.84 -24.41 19.57
N GLY A 393 4.54 -23.92 20.76
CA GLY A 393 5.43 -23.03 21.50
C GLY A 393 6.41 -23.76 22.42
N ASP A 394 7.65 -23.26 22.51
CA ASP A 394 8.60 -23.68 23.55
C ASP A 394 9.08 -22.51 24.41
N SER A 395 9.19 -22.77 25.71
CA SER A 395 9.72 -21.82 26.69
C SER A 395 11.25 -21.81 26.63
N ARG A 396 11.82 -20.60 26.57
CA ARG A 396 13.26 -20.35 26.59
C ARG A 396 13.61 -19.40 27.74
N LYS A 397 14.89 -19.36 28.10
CA LYS A 397 15.40 -18.39 29.09
C LYS A 397 15.09 -16.93 28.75
N THR A 398 14.92 -16.62 27.47
CA THR A 398 14.74 -15.24 26.93
C THR A 398 13.30 -14.91 26.53
N GLY A 399 12.34 -15.83 26.69
CA GLY A 399 10.96 -15.64 26.23
C GLY A 399 10.35 -16.94 25.69
N LYS A 400 9.39 -16.84 24.78
CA LYS A 400 8.80 -17.99 24.09
C LYS A 400 9.34 -18.08 22.66
N ARG A 401 9.23 -19.23 22.02
CA ARG A 401 9.48 -19.38 20.58
C ARG A 401 8.31 -20.12 19.96
N PHE A 402 7.89 -19.69 18.79
CA PHE A 402 6.92 -20.36 17.95
C PHE A 402 7.63 -20.91 16.71
N SER A 403 7.28 -22.13 16.29
CA SER A 403 7.88 -22.77 15.13
C SER A 403 6.82 -23.14 14.09
N THR A 404 7.11 -22.92 12.81
CA THR A 404 6.22 -23.33 11.72
C THR A 404 6.98 -23.57 10.42
N VAL A 405 6.45 -24.39 9.53
CA VAL A 405 6.96 -24.54 8.15
C VAL A 405 6.13 -23.77 7.12
N SER A 406 4.97 -23.21 7.53
CA SER A 406 4.14 -22.37 6.67
C SER A 406 4.68 -20.95 6.62
N VAL A 407 4.93 -20.45 5.40
CA VAL A 407 5.33 -19.07 5.15
C VAL A 407 4.24 -18.10 5.59
N GLN A 408 2.98 -18.40 5.25
CA GLN A 408 1.83 -17.56 5.60
C GLN A 408 1.66 -17.49 7.12
N LEU A 409 1.68 -18.64 7.82
CA LEU A 409 1.54 -18.66 9.28
C LEU A 409 2.68 -17.92 9.99
N ARG A 410 3.91 -17.99 9.46
CA ARG A 410 5.03 -17.20 9.98
C ARG A 410 4.71 -15.70 9.90
N GLU A 411 4.23 -15.21 8.75
CA GLU A 411 3.88 -13.80 8.60
C GLU A 411 2.68 -13.41 9.46
N ASP A 412 1.63 -14.21 9.48
CA ASP A 412 0.45 -13.99 10.31
C ASP A 412 0.78 -13.97 11.81
N PHE A 413 1.67 -14.85 12.26
CA PHE A 413 2.12 -14.90 13.64
C PHE A 413 2.92 -13.65 14.02
N ILE A 414 3.78 -13.16 13.12
CA ILE A 414 4.50 -11.89 13.31
C ILE A 414 3.51 -10.72 13.37
N ARG A 415 2.52 -10.69 12.48
CA ARG A 415 1.43 -9.71 12.49
C ARG A 415 0.65 -9.76 13.80
N LEU A 416 0.26 -10.94 14.28
CA LEU A 416 -0.42 -11.15 15.56
C LEU A 416 0.38 -10.55 16.71
N CYS A 417 1.67 -10.83 16.76
CA CYS A 417 2.55 -10.24 17.76
C CYS A 417 2.57 -8.70 17.65
N CYS A 418 2.65 -8.13 16.45
CA CYS A 418 2.57 -6.68 16.25
C CYS A 418 1.24 -6.09 16.76
N HIS A 419 0.10 -6.71 16.44
CA HIS A 419 -1.22 -6.31 16.95
C HIS A 419 -1.31 -6.34 18.49
N LEU A 420 -0.57 -7.26 19.12
CA LEU A 420 -0.48 -7.40 20.58
C LEU A 420 0.63 -6.53 21.21
N GLY A 421 1.27 -5.65 20.44
CA GLY A 421 2.38 -4.83 20.92
C GLY A 421 3.64 -5.64 21.29
N THR A 422 3.74 -6.87 20.82
CA THR A 422 4.81 -7.82 21.18
C THR A 422 5.83 -7.93 20.05
N ARG A 423 7.11 -7.89 20.41
CA ARG A 423 8.20 -7.99 19.42
C ARG A 423 8.56 -9.43 19.12
N THR A 424 8.80 -9.66 17.84
CA THR A 424 9.33 -10.92 17.33
C THR A 424 10.77 -10.78 16.89
N THR A 425 11.44 -11.93 16.79
CA THR A 425 12.71 -12.09 16.08
C THR A 425 12.57 -13.23 15.11
N ASP A 426 13.10 -13.07 13.91
CA ASP A 426 13.07 -14.11 12.90
C ASP A 426 14.46 -14.23 12.25
N ARG A 427 14.97 -15.46 12.21
CA ARG A 427 16.30 -15.77 11.66
C ARG A 427 16.23 -16.32 10.24
N GLY A 428 15.05 -16.38 9.64
CA GLY A 428 14.82 -16.97 8.32
C GLY A 428 14.56 -18.48 8.40
N TYR A 429 14.56 -19.12 7.23
CA TYR A 429 14.21 -20.53 7.09
C TYR A 429 15.45 -21.42 7.14
N ASP A 430 15.51 -22.34 8.11
CA ASP A 430 16.57 -23.34 8.27
C ASP A 430 16.05 -24.79 8.19
N GLY A 431 14.89 -24.97 7.53
CA GLY A 431 14.07 -26.18 7.58
C GLY A 431 12.76 -25.96 8.35
N CYS A 432 12.72 -24.97 9.24
CA CYS A 432 11.48 -24.34 9.69
C CYS A 432 11.70 -22.87 10.08
N TYR A 433 10.64 -22.09 10.15
CA TYR A 433 10.68 -20.75 10.75
C TYR A 433 10.65 -20.86 12.27
N ARG A 434 11.52 -20.09 12.93
CA ARG A 434 11.65 -20.07 14.39
C ARG A 434 11.52 -18.64 14.87
N ILE A 435 10.31 -18.26 15.23
CA ILE A 435 9.97 -16.90 15.62
C ILE A 435 10.10 -16.78 17.15
N GLY A 436 11.09 -16.03 17.62
CA GLY A 436 11.24 -15.73 19.04
C GLY A 436 10.27 -14.63 19.48
N VAL A 437 9.53 -14.85 20.55
CA VAL A 437 8.59 -13.91 21.18
C VAL A 437 9.18 -13.45 22.49
N TRP A 438 9.49 -12.16 22.60
CA TRP A 438 10.06 -11.59 23.81
C TRP A 438 8.98 -11.27 24.82
N ALA A 439 9.25 -11.50 26.11
CA ALA A 439 8.38 -11.00 27.18
C ALA A 439 8.27 -9.46 27.06
N LYS A 440 7.06 -8.92 27.31
CA LYS A 440 6.61 -7.53 27.07
C LYS A 440 7.51 -6.39 27.62
N THR A 441 8.68 -6.66 28.22
CA THR A 441 9.50 -5.71 28.99
C THR A 441 10.74 -5.15 28.27
N GLY A 442 11.11 -5.68 27.10
CA GLY A 442 12.33 -5.23 26.38
C GLY A 442 12.08 -4.05 25.44
N ARG A 443 12.55 -2.84 25.78
CA ARG A 443 12.62 -1.73 24.82
C ARG A 443 13.61 -2.09 23.69
N PRO A 444 13.21 -2.00 22.42
CA PRO A 444 14.13 -2.24 21.30
C PRO A 444 15.28 -1.26 21.40
N HIS A 445 16.50 -1.75 21.23
CA HIS A 445 17.67 -0.88 21.26
C HIS A 445 18.68 -1.22 20.17
N LEU A 446 19.23 -0.17 19.57
CA LEU A 446 20.31 -0.29 18.61
C LEU A 446 21.64 -0.16 19.34
N HIS A 447 22.50 -1.16 19.14
CA HIS A 447 23.90 -1.10 19.47
C HIS A 447 24.69 -0.57 18.28
N LYS A 448 25.93 -0.13 18.51
CA LYS A 448 26.82 0.36 17.44
C LYS A 448 26.96 -0.60 16.25
N ARG A 449 26.86 -1.91 16.51
CA ARG A 449 26.96 -2.98 15.50
C ARG A 449 25.70 -3.14 14.63
N HIS A 450 24.58 -2.55 15.05
CA HIS A 450 23.29 -2.64 14.36
C HIS A 450 23.10 -1.52 13.33
N SER A 451 24.03 -0.57 13.22
CA SER A 451 23.93 0.56 12.31
C SER A 451 25.16 0.67 11.43
N GLY A 452 24.95 0.93 10.13
CA GLY A 452 26.03 0.98 9.16
C GLY A 452 25.63 1.67 7.85
N TRP A 453 26.64 1.98 7.06
CA TRP A 453 26.49 2.58 5.74
C TRP A 453 26.46 1.50 4.66
N GLN A 454 25.54 1.62 3.71
CA GLN A 454 25.39 0.70 2.58
C GLN A 454 25.22 1.49 1.29
N ASP A 455 25.94 1.10 0.23
CA ASP A 455 25.69 1.64 -1.11
C ASP A 455 24.35 1.14 -1.65
N TYR A 456 23.59 2.04 -2.25
CA TYR A 456 22.30 1.73 -2.83
C TYR A 456 22.17 2.39 -4.21
N GLU A 457 21.56 1.67 -5.13
CA GLU A 457 21.20 2.13 -6.46
C GLU A 457 19.85 1.53 -6.82
N GLY A 458 18.80 2.35 -6.84
CA GLY A 458 17.44 1.86 -7.02
C GLY A 458 16.38 2.93 -6.74
N MET A 459 15.12 2.52 -6.75
CA MET A 459 14.01 3.42 -6.40
C MET A 459 13.94 3.62 -4.89
N ILE A 460 13.75 4.84 -4.45
CA ILE A 460 13.44 5.17 -3.06
C ILE A 460 12.02 5.72 -2.98
N TYR A 461 11.36 5.44 -1.86
CA TYR A 461 9.94 5.71 -1.64
C TYR A 461 9.74 6.53 -0.39
N CYS A 462 8.74 7.40 -0.41
CA CYS A 462 8.23 8.05 0.79
C CYS A 462 6.71 8.09 0.75
N LEU A 463 6.08 8.11 1.91
CA LEU A 463 4.65 8.34 2.08
C LEU A 463 4.43 9.38 3.17
N THR A 464 3.34 10.13 3.09
CA THR A 464 2.91 11.06 4.14
C THR A 464 1.68 10.47 4.80
N VAL A 465 1.72 10.32 6.13
CA VAL A 465 0.57 9.93 6.95
C VAL A 465 -0.02 11.20 7.59
N ALA A 466 -1.35 11.30 7.62
CA ALA A 466 -2.05 12.42 8.25
C ALA A 466 -1.64 12.59 9.73
N ASP A 467 -1.57 13.86 10.16
CA ASP A 467 -1.35 14.36 11.53
C ASP A 467 -0.03 13.98 12.20
N ASN A 468 0.23 12.70 12.33
CA ASN A 468 1.29 12.14 13.18
C ASN A 468 2.63 12.04 12.44
N HIS A 469 2.59 11.95 11.10
CA HIS A 469 3.76 11.79 10.25
C HIS A 469 4.68 10.61 10.63
N THR A 470 4.11 9.59 11.26
CA THR A 470 4.76 8.31 11.59
C THR A 470 4.04 7.16 10.90
N VAL A 471 4.79 6.08 10.67
CA VAL A 471 4.26 4.84 10.11
C VAL A 471 4.98 3.64 10.73
N LEU A 472 4.27 2.52 10.88
CA LEU A 472 4.86 1.24 11.24
C LEU A 472 5.42 0.55 9.99
N ALA A 473 6.74 0.60 9.84
CA ALA A 473 7.43 0.16 8.64
C ALA A 473 8.65 -0.71 8.97
N GLY A 474 9.14 -1.46 7.99
CA GLY A 474 10.40 -2.20 8.07
C GLY A 474 10.59 -3.17 6.92
N ARG A 475 11.74 -3.83 6.87
CA ARG A 475 12.04 -4.92 5.93
C ARG A 475 11.93 -6.27 6.62
N ASN A 476 11.76 -7.33 5.85
CA ASN A 476 11.83 -8.71 6.36
C ASN A 476 10.87 -8.99 7.53
N LYS A 477 9.73 -8.29 7.58
CA LYS A 477 8.76 -8.32 8.70
C LYS A 477 9.34 -7.90 10.07
N LEU A 478 10.45 -7.16 10.09
CA LEU A 478 11.07 -6.60 11.29
C LEU A 478 10.81 -5.09 11.36
N LEU A 479 9.69 -4.71 11.97
CA LEU A 479 9.14 -3.35 11.89
C LEU A 479 9.43 -2.49 13.12
N ASN A 480 9.40 -1.18 12.90
CA ASN A 480 9.30 -0.19 13.95
C ASN A 480 8.61 1.10 13.49
N TRP A 481 8.27 1.95 14.45
CA TRP A 481 7.77 3.29 14.19
C TRP A 481 8.87 4.19 13.63
N THR A 482 8.58 4.88 12.53
CA THR A 482 9.52 5.81 11.87
C THR A 482 8.76 6.95 11.16
N GLY A 483 9.46 8.02 10.79
CA GLY A 483 8.88 9.26 10.23
C GLY A 483 8.86 9.36 8.70
N GLN A 484 8.55 10.55 8.16
CA GLN A 484 8.41 10.84 6.71
C GLN A 484 9.07 12.16 6.20
N SER A 485 8.95 12.45 4.89
CA SER A 485 9.59 13.55 4.13
C SER A 485 9.06 14.98 4.36
N TYR A 486 9.65 15.94 3.64
CA TYR A 486 10.27 17.09 4.30
C TYR A 486 9.85 18.46 3.70
N TYR A 487 8.61 18.66 3.23
CA TYR A 487 7.98 20.02 3.19
C TYR A 487 7.89 20.66 4.60
N GLY A 488 8.28 19.92 5.63
CA GLY A 488 8.03 20.16 7.03
C GLY A 488 9.24 20.51 7.87
N TYR A 489 10.20 21.35 7.44
CA TYR A 489 11.00 22.03 8.48
C TYR A 489 10.10 23.02 9.22
N LEU A 490 9.49 23.96 8.48
CA LEU A 490 8.52 24.92 9.02
C LEU A 490 7.24 24.24 9.51
N GLY A 491 6.76 23.22 8.78
CA GLY A 491 5.54 22.48 9.12
C GLY A 491 5.72 21.20 9.93
N ALA A 492 6.88 20.96 10.55
CA ALA A 492 7.07 19.80 11.43
C ALA A 492 7.87 20.15 12.69
N PRO A 493 7.95 19.27 13.70
CA PRO A 493 8.27 19.65 15.07
C PRO A 493 9.78 19.87 15.29
N PHE A 494 10.29 21.03 14.89
CA PHE A 494 11.66 21.52 15.14
C PHE A 494 11.64 22.81 15.97
N ASN A 495 12.75 23.18 16.60
CA ASN A 495 12.84 24.38 17.46
C ASN A 495 12.43 25.67 16.75
N PHE A 496 12.61 25.71 15.43
CA PHE A 496 12.29 26.85 14.60
C PHE A 496 11.15 26.52 13.62
N ASN A 497 10.21 25.66 14.00
CA ASN A 497 9.01 25.44 13.19
C ASN A 497 8.11 26.68 13.23
N ASP A 498 7.36 26.88 12.15
CA ASP A 498 6.46 28.03 11.99
C ASP A 498 5.44 27.73 10.89
N TYR A 499 4.21 27.38 11.31
CA TYR A 499 3.16 26.95 10.39
C TYR A 499 2.54 28.12 9.62
N ASP A 500 2.63 29.35 10.12
CA ASP A 500 2.25 30.56 9.39
C ASP A 500 3.26 30.84 8.27
N ALA A 501 4.55 30.67 8.56
CA ALA A 501 5.60 30.75 7.54
C ALA A 501 5.48 29.63 6.49
N ALA A 502 5.12 28.41 6.89
CA ALA A 502 4.86 27.30 5.97
C ALA A 502 3.68 27.61 5.02
N GLU A 503 2.57 28.10 5.58
CA GLU A 503 1.39 28.54 4.82
C GLU A 503 1.73 29.69 3.86
N ALA A 504 2.44 30.72 4.33
CA ALA A 504 2.85 31.85 3.51
C ALA A 504 3.72 31.41 2.32
N VAL A 505 4.61 30.44 2.53
CA VAL A 505 5.43 29.85 1.46
C VAL A 505 4.57 29.07 0.48
N THR A 506 3.59 28.28 0.95
CA THR A 506 2.66 27.58 0.07
C THR A 506 1.90 28.57 -0.81
N LEU A 507 1.25 29.56 -0.19
CA LEU A 507 0.39 30.52 -0.87
C LEU A 507 1.17 31.34 -1.90
N LYS A 508 2.40 31.78 -1.56
CA LYS A 508 3.30 32.41 -2.52
C LYS A 508 3.72 31.46 -3.64
N GLY A 509 3.91 30.18 -3.35
CA GLY A 509 4.14 29.16 -4.36
C GLY A 509 3.01 29.09 -5.37
N GLN A 510 1.76 28.99 -4.89
CA GLN A 510 0.58 28.98 -5.74
C GLN A 510 0.46 30.26 -6.59
N GLU A 511 0.74 31.42 -6.00
CA GLU A 511 0.73 32.70 -6.70
C GLU A 511 1.75 32.72 -7.85
N LEU A 512 2.99 32.26 -7.60
CA LEU A 512 4.05 32.25 -8.61
C LEU A 512 3.76 31.31 -9.78
N VAL A 513 3.30 30.07 -9.53
CA VAL A 513 2.97 29.17 -10.65
C VAL A 513 1.80 29.68 -11.48
N LYS A 514 0.83 30.37 -10.86
CA LYS A 514 -0.25 31.07 -11.59
C LYS A 514 0.28 32.25 -12.41
N GLN A 515 1.23 33.02 -11.89
CA GLN A 515 1.89 34.11 -12.63
C GLN A 515 2.69 33.58 -13.82
N ILE A 516 3.45 32.49 -13.65
CA ILE A 516 4.19 31.82 -14.73
C ILE A 516 3.22 31.37 -15.83
N ALA A 517 2.12 30.74 -15.45
CA ALA A 517 1.10 30.33 -16.40
C ALA A 517 0.51 31.52 -17.18
N ALA A 518 0.15 32.60 -16.47
CA ALA A 518 -0.37 33.81 -17.10
C ALA A 518 0.65 34.48 -18.04
N GLU A 519 1.94 34.47 -17.70
CA GLU A 519 2.99 35.05 -18.54
C GLU A 519 3.26 34.21 -19.80
N ILE A 520 3.27 32.88 -19.66
CA ILE A 520 3.35 31.98 -20.82
C ILE A 520 2.24 32.31 -21.80
N GLU A 521 1.01 32.50 -21.31
CA GLU A 521 -0.15 32.89 -22.13
C GLU A 521 0.02 34.29 -22.76
N ARG A 522 0.51 35.26 -22.00
CA ARG A 522 0.77 36.62 -22.48
C ARG A 522 1.80 36.66 -23.61
N LEU A 523 2.83 35.81 -23.55
CA LEU A 523 3.87 35.68 -24.57
C LEU A 523 3.46 34.78 -25.75
N GLY A 524 2.19 34.38 -25.81
CA GLY A 524 1.62 33.62 -26.92
C GLY A 524 1.82 32.09 -26.80
N GLY A 525 2.36 31.61 -25.69
CA GLY A 525 2.30 30.20 -25.33
C GLY A 525 0.90 29.80 -24.88
N THR A 526 0.65 28.51 -24.75
CA THR A 526 -0.60 27.99 -24.24
C THR A 526 -0.34 27.04 -23.09
N VAL A 527 -0.79 27.40 -21.90
CA VAL A 527 -0.69 26.52 -20.73
C VAL A 527 -1.64 25.34 -20.87
N VAL A 528 -1.12 24.15 -20.59
CA VAL A 528 -1.87 22.89 -20.64
C VAL A 528 -2.21 22.42 -19.23
N GLU A 529 -1.22 22.33 -18.35
CA GLU A 529 -1.37 21.85 -16.97
C GLU A 529 -0.35 22.50 -16.03
N ILE A 530 -0.78 22.78 -14.80
CA ILE A 530 0.05 23.26 -13.68
C ILE A 530 0.10 22.15 -12.62
N ASP A 531 1.30 21.76 -12.19
CA ASP A 531 1.52 20.76 -11.14
C ASP A 531 2.52 21.28 -10.10
N THR A 532 2.00 21.88 -9.01
CA THR A 532 2.69 22.35 -7.80
C THR A 532 3.84 23.34 -8.03
N ASP A 533 4.93 22.89 -8.64
CA ASP A 533 6.17 23.62 -8.94
C ASP A 533 6.48 23.74 -10.44
N GLY A 534 5.72 23.08 -11.31
CA GLY A 534 5.93 23.09 -12.75
C GLY A 534 4.68 23.40 -13.58
N VAL A 535 4.93 23.85 -14.82
CA VAL A 535 3.92 24.16 -15.83
C VAL A 535 4.26 23.44 -17.13
N TYR A 536 3.30 22.68 -17.66
CA TYR A 536 3.33 22.14 -19.02
C TYR A 536 2.62 23.10 -19.96
N PHE A 537 3.28 23.46 -21.05
CA PHE A 537 2.72 24.41 -22.01
C PHE A 537 3.19 24.12 -23.44
N GLN A 538 2.39 24.56 -24.39
CA GLN A 538 2.78 24.64 -25.79
C GLN A 538 3.44 25.99 -26.06
N PRO A 539 4.67 26.05 -26.59
CA PRO A 539 5.34 27.31 -26.89
C PRO A 539 4.70 27.98 -28.12
N PRO A 540 4.88 29.30 -28.31
CA PRO A 540 4.34 30.03 -29.45
C PRO A 540 5.00 29.59 -30.77
N ASP A 541 4.37 29.91 -31.91
CA ASP A 541 4.80 29.42 -33.23
C ASP A 541 6.20 29.86 -33.67
N HIS A 542 6.76 30.93 -33.11
CA HIS A 542 8.13 31.36 -33.40
C HIS A 542 9.20 30.58 -32.62
N VAL A 543 8.81 29.76 -31.63
CA VAL A 543 9.70 28.95 -30.78
C VAL A 543 9.65 27.51 -31.26
N GLN A 544 10.74 27.03 -31.90
CA GLN A 544 10.73 25.76 -32.64
C GLN A 544 11.84 24.80 -32.21
N THR A 545 13.04 25.33 -31.94
CA THR A 545 14.19 24.54 -31.54
C THR A 545 14.27 24.44 -30.02
N GLU A 546 15.03 23.46 -29.51
CA GLU A 546 15.31 23.38 -28.07
C GLU A 546 15.99 24.65 -27.55
N ALA A 547 16.84 25.28 -28.36
CA ALA A 547 17.47 26.54 -28.01
C ALA A 547 16.44 27.68 -27.86
N ASP A 548 15.46 27.75 -28.77
CA ASP A 548 14.37 28.73 -28.68
C ASP A 548 13.48 28.45 -27.47
N GLU A 549 13.19 27.18 -27.17
CA GLU A 549 12.37 26.77 -26.02
C GLU A 549 13.05 27.16 -24.70
N ILE A 550 14.36 26.93 -24.60
CA ILE A 550 15.16 27.39 -23.47
C ILE A 550 15.10 28.92 -23.36
N ALA A 551 15.32 29.64 -24.47
CA ALA A 551 15.26 31.11 -24.49
C ALA A 551 13.88 31.65 -24.11
N PHE A 552 12.81 30.97 -24.53
CA PHE A 552 11.43 31.33 -24.17
C PHE A 552 11.15 31.12 -22.68
N VAL A 553 11.58 29.99 -22.12
CA VAL A 553 11.47 29.75 -20.67
C VAL A 553 12.28 30.79 -19.88
N GLU A 554 13.43 31.21 -20.40
CA GLU A 554 14.22 32.30 -19.83
C GLU A 554 13.48 33.65 -19.92
N GLU A 555 12.80 33.95 -21.03
CA GLU A 555 11.97 35.14 -21.20
C GLU A 555 10.79 35.17 -20.22
N VAL A 556 10.02 34.08 -20.12
CA VAL A 556 8.95 33.91 -19.12
C VAL A 556 9.51 34.10 -17.72
N GLY A 557 10.69 33.55 -17.46
CA GLY A 557 11.37 33.69 -16.18
C GLY A 557 11.68 35.14 -15.79
N LYS A 558 11.68 36.12 -16.70
CA LYS A 558 11.98 37.52 -16.39
C LYS A 558 10.92 38.23 -15.55
N ILE A 559 9.67 37.76 -15.56
CA ILE A 559 8.63 38.30 -14.67
C ILE A 559 8.83 37.85 -13.23
N LEU A 560 9.57 36.77 -13.02
CA LEU A 560 9.78 36.24 -11.70
C LEU A 560 10.67 37.19 -10.91
N PRO A 561 10.36 37.37 -9.62
CA PRO A 561 11.17 38.23 -8.79
C PRO A 561 12.60 37.70 -8.72
N GLU A 562 13.55 38.62 -8.65
CA GLU A 562 14.98 38.32 -8.54
C GLU A 562 15.25 37.23 -7.49
N GLY A 563 16.01 36.22 -7.87
CA GLY A 563 16.35 35.07 -7.01
C GLY A 563 15.44 33.86 -7.18
N ILE A 564 14.28 33.99 -7.84
CA ILE A 564 13.44 32.87 -8.27
C ILE A 564 13.69 32.61 -9.76
N ARG A 565 14.06 31.37 -10.09
CA ARG A 565 14.46 30.99 -11.46
C ARG A 565 13.53 29.92 -11.99
N LEU A 566 12.94 30.21 -13.15
CA LEU A 566 12.28 29.21 -13.98
C LEU A 566 13.33 28.46 -14.78
N ALA A 567 13.29 27.14 -14.74
CA ALA A 567 14.16 26.28 -15.53
C ALA A 567 13.36 25.50 -16.56
N TYR A 568 13.96 25.34 -17.72
CA TYR A 568 13.54 24.36 -18.70
C TYR A 568 13.81 22.95 -18.14
N ASP A 569 12.76 22.13 -18.03
CA ASP A 569 12.79 20.79 -17.40
C ASP A 569 12.38 19.67 -18.38
N GLY A 570 12.16 20.00 -19.65
CA GLY A 570 12.05 19.02 -20.72
C GLY A 570 11.20 19.47 -21.88
N ARG A 571 11.41 18.80 -23.02
CA ARG A 571 10.61 18.96 -24.24
C ARG A 571 10.03 17.63 -24.69
N TYR A 572 8.84 17.69 -25.26
CA TYR A 572 8.08 16.54 -25.73
C TYR A 572 7.47 16.88 -27.09
N LYS A 573 7.46 15.90 -27.99
CA LYS A 573 6.87 16.01 -29.32
C LYS A 573 5.36 16.28 -29.22
N ALA A 574 4.69 15.65 -28.27
CA ALA A 574 3.28 15.88 -27.97
C ALA A 574 2.93 15.46 -26.53
N MET A 575 1.84 16.03 -26.01
CA MET A 575 1.15 15.57 -24.81
C MET A 575 -0.28 15.22 -25.19
N LEU A 576 -0.75 14.06 -24.74
CA LEU A 576 -2.17 13.76 -24.67
C LEU A 576 -2.64 14.04 -23.24
N SER A 577 -3.24 15.20 -23.04
CA SER A 577 -3.78 15.63 -21.74
C SER A 577 -5.23 15.17 -21.63
N VAL A 578 -5.59 14.46 -20.55
CA VAL A 578 -6.96 13.95 -20.35
C VAL A 578 -7.63 14.62 -19.16
N LYS A 579 -6.98 14.59 -18.00
CA LYS A 579 -7.46 15.24 -16.76
C LYS A 579 -6.29 15.44 -15.80
N THR A 580 -6.50 16.12 -14.68
CA THR A 580 -5.45 16.44 -13.70
C THR A 580 -4.61 15.23 -13.33
N LYS A 581 -3.28 15.31 -13.48
CA LYS A 581 -2.30 14.23 -13.26
C LYS A 581 -2.51 12.96 -14.11
N ASN A 582 -3.29 13.03 -15.19
CA ASN A 582 -3.55 11.94 -16.12
C ASN A 582 -3.27 12.38 -17.57
N TYR A 583 -2.07 12.08 -18.05
CA TYR A 583 -1.60 12.45 -19.38
C TYR A 583 -0.53 11.49 -19.91
N VAL A 584 -0.29 11.53 -21.21
CA VAL A 584 0.81 10.83 -21.88
C VAL A 584 1.74 11.85 -22.53
N LEU A 585 3.04 11.73 -22.31
CA LEU A 585 4.05 12.54 -23.00
C LEU A 585 4.78 11.68 -24.04
N GLN A 586 4.90 12.18 -25.26
CA GLN A 586 5.68 11.56 -26.32
C GLN A 586 7.03 12.26 -26.46
N GLY A 587 8.12 11.56 -26.19
CA GLY A 587 9.48 12.05 -26.44
C GLY A 587 9.79 12.14 -27.94
N TYR A 588 10.78 12.96 -28.30
CA TYR A 588 11.30 13.03 -29.67
C TYR A 588 12.00 11.73 -30.12
N ASP A 589 12.43 10.88 -29.17
CA ASP A 589 12.94 9.53 -29.41
C ASP A 589 11.83 8.48 -29.62
N GLY A 590 10.57 8.91 -29.64
CA GLY A 590 9.39 8.04 -29.82
C GLY A 590 8.92 7.35 -28.54
N LYS A 591 9.61 7.52 -27.39
CA LYS A 591 9.18 6.89 -26.13
C LYS A 591 7.96 7.59 -25.55
N LEU A 592 7.04 6.79 -25.01
CA LEU A 592 5.84 7.27 -24.34
C LEU A 592 5.99 7.19 -22.82
N ILE A 593 5.70 8.31 -22.14
CA ILE A 593 5.70 8.42 -20.67
C ILE A 593 4.25 8.58 -20.21
N PHE A 594 3.74 7.58 -19.50
CA PHE A 594 2.37 7.58 -18.96
C PHE A 594 2.35 8.12 -17.53
N LYS A 595 1.42 9.03 -17.25
CA LYS A 595 1.12 9.55 -15.90
C LYS A 595 -0.38 9.38 -15.62
N GLY A 596 -0.71 8.86 -14.44
CA GLY A 596 -2.09 8.64 -14.00
C GLY A 596 -2.63 7.22 -14.28
N ALA A 597 -3.39 6.68 -13.32
CA ALA A 597 -3.88 5.29 -13.36
C ALA A 597 -5.02 5.09 -14.39
N SER A 598 -5.71 6.15 -14.79
CA SER A 598 -6.83 6.05 -15.74
C SER A 598 -6.39 5.66 -17.15
N LEU A 599 -5.15 6.02 -17.53
CA LEU A 599 -4.57 5.75 -18.84
C LEU A 599 -3.83 4.42 -18.90
N ARG A 600 -3.37 3.92 -17.75
CA ARG A 600 -2.64 2.65 -17.67
C ARG A 600 -2.76 2.04 -16.27
N SER A 601 -3.65 1.07 -16.11
CA SER A 601 -3.75 0.24 -14.91
C SER A 601 -3.40 -1.21 -15.22
N ARG A 602 -2.71 -1.88 -14.29
CA ARG A 602 -2.45 -3.33 -14.39
C ARG A 602 -3.71 -4.17 -14.08
N ALA A 603 -4.72 -3.58 -13.46
CA ALA A 603 -5.97 -4.23 -13.07
C ALA A 603 -7.03 -4.27 -14.19
N ASP A 604 -6.85 -3.49 -15.27
CA ASP A 604 -7.79 -3.47 -16.41
C ASP A 604 -7.66 -4.74 -17.28
N GLU A 605 -8.77 -5.18 -17.89
CA GLU A 605 -8.80 -6.24 -18.91
C GLU A 605 -7.86 -5.98 -20.08
N LYS A 606 -7.35 -7.05 -20.69
CA LYS A 606 -6.41 -6.96 -21.81
C LYS A 606 -7.01 -6.21 -23.01
N PHE A 607 -8.23 -6.54 -23.44
CA PHE A 607 -8.88 -5.86 -24.58
C PHE A 607 -9.02 -4.35 -24.35
N GLY A 608 -9.39 -3.93 -23.14
CA GLY A 608 -9.56 -2.53 -22.77
C GLY A 608 -8.24 -1.78 -22.71
N ARG A 609 -7.19 -2.39 -22.15
CA ARG A 609 -5.83 -1.82 -22.16
C ARG A 609 -5.27 -1.69 -23.57
N GLU A 610 -5.47 -2.71 -24.40
CA GLU A 610 -5.03 -2.66 -25.79
C GLU A 610 -5.83 -1.64 -26.60
N PHE A 611 -7.14 -1.56 -26.38
CA PHE A 611 -7.98 -0.50 -26.94
C PHE A 611 -7.46 0.88 -26.53
N LEU A 612 -7.21 1.12 -25.23
CA LEU A 612 -6.66 2.40 -24.76
C LEU A 612 -5.28 2.69 -25.36
N ASN A 613 -4.38 1.70 -25.45
CA ASN A 613 -3.08 1.88 -26.08
C ASN A 613 -3.20 2.24 -27.57
N ARG A 614 -4.02 1.51 -28.34
CA ARG A 614 -4.30 1.83 -29.75
C ARG A 614 -4.99 3.17 -29.90
N ALA A 615 -5.94 3.49 -29.01
CA ALA A 615 -6.62 4.77 -28.99
C ALA A 615 -5.63 5.91 -28.75
N ILE A 616 -4.74 5.78 -27.76
CA ILE A 616 -3.67 6.76 -27.48
C ILE A 616 -2.75 6.88 -28.69
N GLU A 617 -2.35 5.78 -29.33
CA GLU A 617 -1.56 5.82 -30.56
C GLU A 617 -2.29 6.53 -31.71
N HIS A 618 -3.56 6.25 -31.95
CA HIS A 618 -4.38 6.92 -32.96
C HIS A 618 -4.56 8.40 -32.65
N LEU A 619 -4.82 8.75 -31.39
CA LEU A 619 -4.94 10.12 -30.91
C LEU A 619 -3.62 10.87 -31.08
N LEU A 620 -2.48 10.28 -30.69
CA LEU A 620 -1.15 10.87 -30.91
C LEU A 620 -0.83 11.06 -32.40
N ASN A 621 -1.40 10.23 -33.27
CA ASN A 621 -1.27 10.36 -34.72
C ASN A 621 -2.34 11.27 -35.36
N GLY A 622 -3.16 11.95 -34.55
CA GLY A 622 -4.19 12.88 -35.03
C GLY A 622 -5.35 12.21 -35.75
N LYS A 623 -5.68 10.96 -35.41
CA LYS A 623 -6.71 10.13 -36.06
C LYS A 623 -7.82 9.72 -35.08
N PRO A 624 -8.58 10.67 -34.51
CA PRO A 624 -9.67 10.35 -33.57
C PRO A 624 -10.77 9.50 -34.21
N GLU A 625 -11.01 9.61 -35.51
CA GLU A 625 -11.94 8.79 -36.27
C GLU A 625 -11.58 7.30 -36.22
N LYS A 626 -10.28 6.97 -36.25
CA LYS A 626 -9.82 5.59 -36.12
C LYS A 626 -10.10 5.00 -34.75
N VAL A 627 -10.18 5.82 -33.71
CA VAL A 627 -10.58 5.35 -32.37
C VAL A 627 -12.05 4.93 -32.38
N ALA A 628 -12.91 5.69 -33.05
CA ALA A 628 -14.32 5.35 -33.21
C ALA A 628 -14.51 4.12 -34.11
N GLU A 629 -13.77 4.02 -35.22
CA GLU A 629 -13.75 2.82 -36.08
C GLU A 629 -13.30 1.59 -35.30
N ASP A 630 -12.21 1.70 -34.51
CA ASP A 630 -11.73 0.62 -33.66
C ASP A 630 -12.74 0.25 -32.57
N TYR A 631 -13.41 1.24 -31.97
CA TYR A 631 -14.48 1.01 -31.01
C TYR A 631 -15.64 0.23 -31.64
N GLN A 632 -16.16 0.67 -32.79
CA GLN A 632 -17.28 0.02 -33.47
C GLN A 632 -16.90 -1.37 -33.98
N ARG A 633 -15.70 -1.51 -34.56
CA ARG A 633 -15.16 -2.80 -35.00
C ARG A 633 -15.03 -3.76 -33.84
N LEU A 634 -14.44 -3.33 -32.73
CA LEU A 634 -14.25 -4.17 -31.55
C LEU A 634 -15.58 -4.49 -30.88
N ALA A 635 -16.54 -3.56 -30.85
CA ALA A 635 -17.89 -3.81 -30.35
C ALA A 635 -18.60 -4.91 -31.17
N LYS A 636 -18.54 -4.85 -32.51
CA LYS A 636 -19.08 -5.90 -33.40
C LYS A 636 -18.36 -7.24 -33.20
N GLN A 637 -17.02 -7.23 -33.11
CA GLN A 637 -16.26 -8.46 -32.83
C GLN A 637 -16.65 -9.08 -31.49
N ILE A 638 -16.89 -8.26 -30.46
CA ILE A 638 -17.38 -8.74 -29.15
C ILE A 638 -18.79 -9.33 -29.30
N LEU A 639 -19.72 -8.69 -30.01
CA LEU A 639 -21.10 -9.16 -30.17
C LEU A 639 -21.21 -10.44 -31.02
N ASN A 640 -20.41 -10.55 -32.08
CA ASN A 640 -20.32 -11.76 -32.90
C ASN A 640 -19.60 -12.90 -32.18
N GLY A 641 -18.76 -12.59 -31.19
CA GLY A 641 -17.90 -13.56 -30.52
C GLY A 641 -16.62 -13.87 -31.30
N ASP A 642 -16.18 -12.96 -32.16
CA ASP A 642 -14.97 -13.06 -32.97
C ASP A 642 -13.70 -12.64 -32.20
N ILE A 643 -13.80 -12.44 -30.88
CA ILE A 643 -12.69 -12.07 -30.01
C ILE A 643 -12.27 -13.26 -29.14
N ASP A 644 -10.96 -13.47 -29.00
CA ASP A 644 -10.43 -14.48 -28.09
C ASP A 644 -10.81 -14.13 -26.65
N ILE A 645 -11.26 -15.13 -25.90
CA ILE A 645 -11.67 -14.98 -24.51
C ILE A 645 -10.53 -14.48 -23.62
N ASP A 646 -9.27 -14.77 -23.98
CA ASP A 646 -8.08 -14.26 -23.28
C ASP A 646 -8.04 -12.72 -23.21
N GLN A 647 -8.62 -12.05 -24.21
CA GLN A 647 -8.72 -10.60 -24.30
C GLN A 647 -9.71 -10.05 -23.27
N LEU A 648 -10.84 -10.73 -23.07
CA LEU A 648 -11.94 -10.33 -22.21
C LEU A 648 -11.70 -10.68 -20.74
N CYS A 649 -10.70 -11.53 -20.47
CA CYS A 649 -10.33 -11.86 -19.11
C CYS A 649 -9.60 -10.72 -18.41
N ARG A 650 -9.91 -10.57 -17.11
CA ARG A 650 -9.10 -9.78 -16.18
C ARG A 650 -8.37 -10.68 -15.22
N ARG A 651 -7.19 -10.22 -14.82
CA ARG A 651 -6.39 -10.85 -13.79
C ARG A 651 -6.88 -10.39 -12.43
N GLU A 652 -7.46 -11.32 -11.69
CA GLU A 652 -7.95 -11.07 -10.34
C GLU A 652 -7.06 -11.79 -9.35
N ARG A 653 -6.69 -11.07 -8.28
CA ARG A 653 -6.02 -11.71 -7.15
C ARG A 653 -7.10 -12.26 -6.24
N ILE A 654 -7.00 -13.54 -5.93
CA ILE A 654 -7.83 -14.11 -4.89
C ILE A 654 -7.38 -13.51 -3.56
N THR A 655 -8.26 -12.70 -3.00
CA THR A 655 -8.12 -12.06 -1.70
C THR A 655 -9.21 -12.60 -0.77
N ASP A 656 -9.11 -12.32 0.52
CA ASP A 656 -10.19 -12.67 1.44
C ASP A 656 -11.54 -12.06 1.02
N LYS A 657 -11.52 -10.85 0.47
CA LYS A 657 -12.72 -10.19 -0.08
C LYS A 657 -13.31 -10.96 -1.25
N SER A 658 -12.48 -11.49 -2.14
CA SER A 658 -12.96 -12.26 -3.30
C SER A 658 -13.71 -13.54 -2.95
N LYS A 659 -13.46 -14.06 -1.74
CA LYS A 659 -14.09 -15.26 -1.17
C LYS A 659 -15.28 -14.95 -0.27
N GLN A 660 -15.84 -13.75 -0.29
CA GLN A 660 -17.11 -13.42 0.39
C GLN A 660 -18.29 -13.53 -0.60
N PRO A 661 -19.50 -13.99 -0.21
CA PRO A 661 -20.62 -14.27 -1.14
C PRO A 661 -21.16 -13.04 -1.82
N SER A 662 -21.02 -11.88 -1.16
CA SER A 662 -21.32 -10.58 -1.75
C SER A 662 -20.35 -10.18 -2.87
N HIS A 663 -19.23 -10.88 -3.03
CA HIS A 663 -18.21 -10.55 -4.01
C HIS A 663 -18.46 -11.25 -5.35
N PRO A 664 -18.36 -10.57 -6.51
CA PRO A 664 -18.65 -11.17 -7.82
C PRO A 664 -17.79 -12.40 -8.19
N LEU A 665 -16.57 -12.48 -7.66
CA LEU A 665 -15.67 -13.63 -7.84
C LEU A 665 -16.02 -14.84 -6.99
N TYR A 666 -16.96 -14.73 -6.06
CA TYR A 666 -17.14 -15.70 -4.99
C TYR A 666 -17.21 -17.15 -5.46
N GLU A 667 -18.07 -17.44 -6.45
CA GLU A 667 -18.23 -18.78 -7.03
C GLU A 667 -16.91 -19.37 -7.53
N LEU A 668 -16.11 -18.56 -8.23
CA LEU A 668 -14.81 -18.99 -8.76
C LEU A 668 -13.73 -19.00 -7.69
N ALA A 669 -13.68 -17.97 -6.84
CA ALA A 669 -12.70 -17.81 -5.78
C ALA A 669 -12.75 -18.98 -4.79
N LYS A 670 -13.91 -19.66 -4.64
CA LYS A 670 -14.03 -20.92 -3.90
C LYS A 670 -13.05 -22.01 -4.36
N ARG A 671 -12.62 -21.98 -5.63
CA ARG A 671 -11.80 -23.01 -6.27
C ARG A 671 -10.29 -22.77 -6.20
N PHE A 672 -9.86 -21.58 -5.80
CA PHE A 672 -8.45 -21.15 -5.79
C PHE A 672 -7.99 -20.67 -4.41
N GLN A 673 -6.69 -20.55 -4.17
CA GLN A 673 -6.12 -20.13 -2.89
C GLN A 673 -5.99 -18.61 -2.77
N ILE A 674 -6.08 -18.06 -1.56
CA ILE A 674 -5.80 -16.64 -1.32
C ILE A 674 -4.33 -16.36 -1.66
N GLY A 675 -4.11 -15.33 -2.47
CA GLY A 675 -2.82 -15.01 -3.07
C GLY A 675 -2.70 -15.44 -4.53
N ASP A 676 -3.49 -16.43 -4.97
CA ASP A 676 -3.49 -16.88 -6.37
C ASP A 676 -3.97 -15.77 -7.29
N TYR A 677 -3.48 -15.82 -8.52
CA TYR A 677 -3.99 -14.99 -9.59
C TYR A 677 -4.74 -15.87 -10.57
N ILE A 678 -5.98 -15.48 -10.88
CA ILE A 678 -6.82 -16.17 -11.85
C ILE A 678 -7.25 -15.22 -12.96
N MET A 679 -7.50 -15.80 -14.13
CA MET A 679 -8.02 -15.08 -15.29
C MET A 679 -9.51 -15.36 -15.40
N VAL A 680 -10.32 -14.32 -15.21
CA VAL A 680 -11.78 -14.46 -15.19
C VAL A 680 -12.45 -13.60 -16.24
N TYR A 681 -13.55 -14.12 -16.80
CA TYR A 681 -14.46 -13.39 -17.68
C TYR A 681 -15.88 -13.39 -17.10
N ARG A 682 -16.77 -12.54 -17.59
CA ARG A 682 -18.19 -12.50 -17.21
C ARG A 682 -19.03 -13.34 -18.18
N LYS A 683 -19.88 -14.19 -17.63
CA LYS A 683 -20.83 -15.04 -18.34
C LYS A 683 -22.17 -14.34 -18.55
N ARG A 684 -22.95 -14.77 -19.55
CA ARG A 684 -24.26 -14.17 -19.91
C ARG A 684 -25.29 -14.14 -18.77
N ASP A 685 -25.17 -15.04 -17.81
CA ASP A 685 -26.01 -15.07 -16.60
C ASP A 685 -25.58 -14.06 -15.52
N GLY A 686 -24.51 -13.29 -15.78
CA GLY A 686 -23.94 -12.30 -14.88
C GLY A 686 -22.86 -12.83 -13.93
N SER A 687 -22.66 -14.15 -13.85
CA SER A 687 -21.61 -14.77 -13.05
C SER A 687 -20.23 -14.64 -13.71
N LEU A 688 -19.16 -15.05 -13.01
CA LEU A 688 -17.82 -15.07 -13.58
C LEU A 688 -17.41 -16.50 -13.97
N GLY A 689 -16.74 -16.65 -15.10
CA GLY A 689 -16.11 -17.88 -15.60
C GLY A 689 -14.59 -17.79 -15.62
N LEU A 690 -13.92 -18.95 -15.66
CA LEU A 690 -12.47 -19.06 -15.78
C LEU A 690 -12.06 -19.24 -17.23
N LEU A 691 -10.94 -18.62 -17.61
CA LEU A 691 -10.38 -18.79 -18.95
C LEU A 691 -10.21 -20.27 -19.34
N GLU A 692 -9.75 -21.11 -18.41
CA GLU A 692 -9.51 -22.55 -18.68
C GLU A 692 -10.80 -23.37 -18.90
N GLU A 693 -11.96 -22.80 -18.57
CA GLU A 693 -13.27 -23.47 -18.64
C GLU A 693 -14.23 -22.78 -19.62
N TYR A 694 -13.67 -21.99 -20.52
CA TYR A 694 -14.46 -21.22 -21.46
C TYR A 694 -15.32 -22.13 -22.34
N ALA A 695 -16.63 -21.85 -22.38
CA ALA A 695 -17.63 -22.65 -23.08
C ALA A 695 -18.45 -21.85 -24.12
N GLY A 696 -17.98 -20.66 -24.53
CA GLY A 696 -18.73 -19.78 -25.42
C GLY A 696 -19.91 -19.05 -24.76
N ASP A 697 -19.88 -18.93 -23.44
CA ASP A 697 -20.95 -18.39 -22.58
C ASP A 697 -20.67 -16.96 -22.08
N GLU A 698 -19.77 -16.22 -22.73
CA GLU A 698 -19.41 -14.84 -22.37
C GLU A 698 -20.57 -13.84 -22.55
N ASP A 699 -20.64 -12.87 -21.64
CA ASP A 699 -21.59 -11.76 -21.65
C ASP A 699 -21.14 -10.67 -22.62
N ARG A 700 -21.41 -10.89 -23.90
CA ARG A 700 -21.00 -9.98 -24.98
C ARG A 700 -21.55 -8.57 -24.79
N GLU A 701 -22.81 -8.45 -24.35
CA GLU A 701 -23.45 -7.15 -24.10
C GLU A 701 -22.72 -6.39 -22.98
N HIS A 702 -22.38 -7.06 -21.85
CA HIS A 702 -21.57 -6.45 -20.79
C HIS A 702 -20.19 -6.00 -21.26
N TYR A 703 -19.54 -6.75 -22.14
CA TYR A 703 -18.22 -6.37 -22.65
C TYR A 703 -18.27 -5.19 -23.61
N VAL A 704 -19.36 -5.01 -24.36
CA VAL A 704 -19.61 -3.78 -25.11
C VAL A 704 -19.85 -2.60 -24.16
N GLU A 705 -20.62 -2.78 -23.08
CA GLU A 705 -20.77 -1.74 -22.04
C GLU A 705 -19.43 -1.37 -21.40
N LYS A 706 -18.58 -2.36 -21.17
CA LYS A 706 -17.26 -2.15 -20.60
C LYS A 706 -16.32 -1.44 -21.56
N LEU A 707 -16.36 -1.80 -22.85
CA LEU A 707 -15.66 -1.09 -23.91
C LEU A 707 -16.08 0.39 -23.94
N TYR A 708 -17.38 0.67 -23.82
CA TYR A 708 -17.89 2.03 -23.71
C TYR A 708 -17.34 2.77 -22.49
N LYS A 709 -17.24 2.11 -21.32
CA LYS A 709 -16.58 2.70 -20.13
C LYS A 709 -15.10 3.00 -20.35
N PHE A 710 -14.38 2.18 -21.13
CA PHE A 710 -13.00 2.48 -21.51
C PHE A 710 -12.93 3.69 -22.46
N ALA A 711 -13.82 3.76 -23.45
CA ALA A 711 -13.93 4.92 -24.32
C ALA A 711 -14.28 6.19 -23.53
N ALA A 712 -15.19 6.11 -22.55
CA ALA A 712 -15.58 7.23 -21.70
C ALA A 712 -14.45 7.77 -20.82
N ARG A 713 -13.38 7.00 -20.56
CA ARG A 713 -12.17 7.55 -19.91
C ARG A 713 -11.47 8.62 -20.75
N LEU A 714 -11.76 8.62 -22.06
CA LEU A 714 -11.26 9.57 -23.05
C LEU A 714 -12.36 10.53 -23.51
N GLU A 715 -13.53 10.56 -22.85
CA GLU A 715 -14.70 11.36 -23.26
C GLU A 715 -14.35 12.82 -23.51
N ASP A 716 -13.58 13.43 -22.59
CA ASP A 716 -13.16 14.83 -22.68
C ASP A 716 -12.29 15.13 -23.92
N LEU A 717 -11.78 14.11 -24.63
CA LEU A 717 -11.02 14.25 -25.88
C LEU A 717 -11.89 14.29 -27.14
N PHE A 718 -13.20 14.00 -27.04
CA PHE A 718 -14.11 13.89 -28.19
C PHE A 718 -15.31 14.84 -28.03
N PRO A 719 -15.37 15.97 -28.77
CA PRO A 719 -16.48 16.92 -28.68
C PRO A 719 -17.86 16.33 -29.03
N ASN A 720 -17.90 15.30 -29.89
CA ASN A 720 -19.12 14.60 -30.30
C ASN A 720 -19.09 13.14 -29.83
N PHE A 721 -18.70 12.91 -28.58
CA PHE A 721 -18.49 11.56 -28.04
C PHE A 721 -19.70 10.64 -28.28
N ASP A 722 -20.90 11.06 -27.91
CA ASP A 722 -22.12 10.24 -28.05
C ASP A 722 -22.45 9.82 -29.49
N SER A 723 -22.05 10.61 -30.50
CA SER A 723 -22.30 10.27 -31.91
C SER A 723 -21.22 9.36 -32.50
N MET A 724 -19.96 9.55 -32.08
CA MET A 724 -18.83 8.74 -32.53
C MET A 724 -18.79 7.37 -31.83
N PHE A 725 -19.21 7.34 -30.57
CA PHE A 725 -19.24 6.17 -29.69
C PHE A 725 -20.70 5.87 -29.33
N PRO A 726 -21.47 5.22 -30.23
CA PRO A 726 -22.85 4.90 -29.95
C PRO A 726 -22.97 4.10 -28.66
N LYS A 727 -23.98 4.45 -27.85
CA LYS A 727 -24.24 3.77 -26.58
C LYS A 727 -24.46 2.27 -26.82
N PRO A 728 -24.02 1.40 -25.90
CA PRO A 728 -24.08 -0.06 -26.06
C PRO A 728 -25.44 -0.57 -26.54
N GLN A 729 -26.54 -0.06 -25.98
CA GLN A 729 -27.91 -0.45 -26.32
C GLN A 729 -28.26 -0.21 -27.78
N ALA A 730 -27.77 0.89 -28.38
CA ALA A 730 -28.02 1.19 -29.78
C ALA A 730 -27.28 0.22 -30.71
N ILE A 731 -26.04 -0.16 -30.37
CA ILE A 731 -25.24 -1.14 -31.12
C ILE A 731 -25.91 -2.53 -31.03
N ILE A 732 -26.32 -2.93 -29.83
CA ILE A 732 -26.98 -4.22 -29.57
C ILE A 732 -28.32 -4.32 -30.32
N GLN A 733 -29.11 -3.24 -30.37
CA GLN A 733 -30.38 -3.23 -31.10
C GLN A 733 -30.18 -3.25 -32.62
N ALA A 734 -29.18 -2.55 -33.13
CA ALA A 734 -28.88 -2.53 -34.57
C ALA A 734 -28.44 -3.91 -35.10
N GLU A 735 -27.74 -4.72 -34.30
CA GLU A 735 -27.41 -6.10 -34.68
C GLU A 735 -28.59 -7.09 -34.56
N LYS A 736 -29.57 -6.81 -33.70
CA LYS A 736 -30.77 -7.67 -33.54
C LYS A 736 -31.82 -7.44 -34.62
N GLN A 737 -31.68 -6.42 -35.47
CA GLN A 737 -32.59 -6.20 -36.60
C GLN A 737 -32.17 -7.08 -37.79
N PRO A 738 -33.06 -7.96 -38.32
CA PRO A 738 -32.74 -8.75 -39.51
C PRO A 738 -32.48 -7.82 -40.70
N SER A 739 -31.47 -8.15 -41.50
CA SER A 739 -31.20 -7.52 -42.79
C SER A 739 -32.47 -7.54 -43.64
N LEU A 740 -32.86 -6.39 -44.22
CA LEU A 740 -33.98 -6.28 -45.17
C LEU A 740 -33.75 -7.08 -46.48
N PHE A 741 -32.64 -7.82 -46.58
CA PHE A 741 -32.28 -8.69 -47.69
C PHE A 741 -32.05 -10.16 -47.28
N ASP A 742 -32.39 -10.56 -46.04
CA ASP A 742 -32.45 -11.97 -45.63
C ASP A 742 -33.87 -12.56 -45.75
#